data_AF-A0A8H3A7A9-F1
#
_entry.id   AF-A0A8H3A7A9-F1
#
_cell.length_a   1.000
_cell.length_b   1.000
_cell.length_c   1.000
_cell.angle_alpha   90.00
_cell.angle_beta   90.00
_cell.angle_gamma   90.00
#
_symmetry.space_group_name_H-M   'P 1'
#
loop_
_entity.id
_entity.type
_entity.pdbx_description
1 polymer ?
#
loop_
_entity_poly.entity_id
_entity_poly.type
_entity_poly.pdbx_seq_one_letter_code
_entity_poly.pdbx_strand_id
1 'polypeptide(L)'
;MSIEDAIGSYTGLAENVFSDKKRGGISGGAAYKGTTLIDSLRSIFQDATGSGDQKMAEGAPKPDGCNTLIFATLKDNMNAGIPVIFRSYQVRANRAPDCAIHEAVYATMAHPDFFKSIQIADGSLKYSFVGGELGNSNPLVHVLAEVRDLYPGEYVSCIMSIGAGHAHTIQIPNGDRQQASLAMRAMATDSERVAEEMARRFQDTTGVYFRFNVDQGMQDIETDGWEKLSVVATHTQAYLNKIEVNRAMWEAAKAIQDRKNALAVAWIDGRVQRTLEPAIVKKCPIPTAYYTGRAKEIQGVGSYIVSSGYQQQVCVIYGLGGAGKSQLAFKAIEQNHHHWNHIIYVDASCKKTIERMLEDFARVNLKYLGDTDTITYIDTLQWLQETQDSWLLFFDGADDLQLDISPYFPISYRGNILVTTRLESRAGLAQPPEALYPISGMDPEDASSLLLRVVNRRAPSKPKTAADKMSADALVRDFGFLALAIVHAGAYIAHSTGLSIAKYHDQFRDRKREMLEKHSKLPQASRISNYKDTVYTTWNMCYELLGQHGKQGTQELLWLIAFLQRDGITNAIFERAAINIHLYAPILPAGELEKYAYNYLVGLGPHVQKLLSESHKLPDEEANRWEVNCNHAVCFANVFKSMKLWPEEEDLRTKVAVARANLLGLEDPATLQNADDLAQNYWNQGLVNRAETLYSEVLEVRRGLHREDHNDILTSKRHLASIYQYQGRLSDAVPFWEDVVEGYRVSKGGNHPETLTCMESLADVYLRSAQLDKEEKLRRDMINLMLDDDPDKPTCMRRLAEVLELKEEWDAAELQLVQYQEALKKVWGESHANATIDQDCIYELRVRKESVPPISCASCMHPADVASICPKSKSICDFAARAFGILPFSLAVLVVAYLLPICFGISS
;
A
#
# COMPACT_ATOMS: atom_id res chain seq x y z
N MET A 1 -32.29 23.43 -49.85
CA MET A 1 -32.06 22.83 -51.18
C MET A 1 -31.62 21.39 -50.99
N SER A 2 -32.09 20.44 -51.83
CA SER A 2 -31.60 19.06 -51.80
C SER A 2 -30.20 18.95 -52.43
N ILE A 3 -29.50 17.82 -52.25
CA ILE A 3 -28.18 17.62 -52.86
C ILE A 3 -28.30 17.55 -54.40
N GLU A 4 -29.34 16.92 -54.93
CA GLU A 4 -29.58 16.80 -56.37
C GLU A 4 -29.84 18.18 -57.00
N ASP A 5 -30.69 19.00 -56.38
CA ASP A 5 -30.96 20.37 -56.82
C ASP A 5 -29.69 21.24 -56.78
N ALA A 6 -28.83 21.02 -55.77
CA ALA A 6 -27.57 21.74 -55.64
C ALA A 6 -26.60 21.39 -56.77
N ILE A 7 -26.44 20.10 -57.09
CA ILE A 7 -25.61 19.65 -58.22
C ILE A 7 -26.12 20.25 -59.54
N GLY A 8 -27.44 20.28 -59.75
CA GLY A 8 -28.05 20.91 -60.92
C GLY A 8 -27.75 22.42 -60.98
N SER A 9 -27.94 23.12 -59.85
CA SER A 9 -27.68 24.56 -59.73
C SER A 9 -26.21 24.91 -59.95
N TYR A 10 -25.29 24.10 -59.44
CA TYR A 10 -23.84 24.27 -59.67
C TYR A 10 -23.45 24.05 -61.13
N THR A 11 -24.07 23.07 -61.79
CA THR A 11 -23.84 22.81 -63.22
C THR A 11 -24.26 24.02 -64.06
N GLY A 12 -25.46 24.54 -63.80
CA GLY A 12 -25.97 25.75 -64.46
C GLY A 12 -25.13 27.00 -64.15
N LEU A 13 -24.67 27.15 -62.90
CA LEU A 13 -23.76 28.23 -62.51
C LEU A 13 -22.44 28.16 -63.30
N ALA A 14 -21.83 26.97 -63.39
CA ALA A 14 -20.56 26.79 -64.08
C ALA A 14 -20.70 27.11 -65.59
N GLU A 15 -21.74 26.60 -66.25
CA GLU A 15 -22.03 26.90 -67.65
C GLU A 15 -22.24 28.41 -67.88
N ASN A 16 -23.09 29.05 -67.07
CA ASN A 16 -23.41 30.47 -67.23
C ASN A 16 -22.20 31.40 -66.97
N VAL A 17 -21.33 31.03 -66.04
CA VAL A 17 -20.22 31.88 -65.62
C VAL A 17 -18.96 31.68 -66.47
N PHE A 18 -18.66 30.43 -66.86
CA PHE A 18 -17.42 30.08 -67.53
C PHE A 18 -17.53 29.88 -69.05
N SER A 19 -18.74 29.93 -69.64
CA SER A 19 -18.92 29.87 -71.11
C SER A 19 -18.35 31.09 -71.85
N ASP A 20 -18.39 32.27 -71.25
CA ASP A 20 -18.04 33.55 -71.90
C ASP A 20 -16.68 34.12 -71.42
N LYS A 21 -15.57 33.53 -71.90
CA LYS A 21 -14.20 34.01 -71.61
C LYS A 21 -13.90 35.34 -72.35
N LYS A 22 -13.41 36.36 -71.62
CA LYS A 22 -13.09 37.66 -72.23
C LYS A 22 -11.91 37.56 -73.20
N ARG A 23 -12.07 38.02 -74.45
CA ARG A 23 -10.98 38.19 -75.42
C ARG A 23 -10.03 39.31 -74.96
N GLY A 24 -8.92 38.96 -74.30
CA GLY A 24 -7.88 39.92 -73.88
C GLY A 24 -7.11 39.61 -72.59
N GLY A 25 -7.35 38.47 -71.93
CA GLY A 25 -6.79 38.13 -70.61
C GLY A 25 -5.27 37.93 -70.49
N ILE A 26 -4.46 38.24 -71.51
CA ILE A 26 -2.99 38.06 -71.48
C ILE A 26 -2.28 39.27 -70.83
N SER A 27 -3.01 40.34 -70.46
CA SER A 27 -2.48 41.54 -69.81
C SER A 27 -3.01 41.76 -68.39
N GLY A 28 -3.05 40.69 -67.58
CA GLY A 28 -3.24 40.80 -66.12
C GLY A 28 -4.64 41.22 -65.64
N GLY A 29 -5.69 41.01 -66.45
CA GLY A 29 -7.09 41.29 -66.08
C GLY A 29 -7.94 40.01 -65.97
N ALA A 30 -8.90 40.01 -65.04
CA ALA A 30 -9.81 38.88 -64.76
C ALA A 30 -10.46 38.29 -66.03
N ALA A 31 -10.33 36.97 -66.21
CA ALA A 31 -10.77 36.22 -67.40
C ALA A 31 -12.30 36.23 -67.62
N TYR A 32 -13.09 36.35 -66.54
CA TYR A 32 -14.55 36.26 -66.56
C TYR A 32 -15.22 37.53 -66.01
N LYS A 33 -16.53 37.69 -66.23
CA LYS A 33 -17.31 38.84 -65.72
C LYS A 33 -17.83 38.53 -64.31
N GLY A 34 -17.34 39.28 -63.32
CA GLY A 34 -17.84 39.17 -61.94
C GLY A 34 -19.33 39.49 -61.79
N THR A 35 -19.88 40.37 -62.63
CA THR A 35 -21.32 40.68 -62.63
C THR A 35 -22.16 39.44 -62.96
N THR A 36 -21.72 38.62 -63.92
CA THR A 36 -22.42 37.37 -64.26
C THR A 36 -22.41 36.38 -63.09
N LEU A 37 -21.29 36.27 -62.37
CA LEU A 37 -21.16 35.41 -61.19
C LEU A 37 -22.09 35.88 -60.06
N ILE A 38 -22.07 37.17 -59.71
CA ILE A 38 -22.88 37.68 -58.60
C ILE A 38 -24.39 37.61 -58.91
N ASP A 39 -24.80 37.90 -60.15
CA ASP A 39 -26.21 37.82 -60.57
C ASP A 39 -26.71 36.36 -60.57
N SER A 40 -25.87 35.42 -61.03
CA SER A 40 -26.19 33.99 -60.99
C SER A 40 -26.29 33.47 -59.56
N LEU A 41 -25.36 33.84 -58.68
CA LEU A 41 -25.42 33.50 -57.25
C LEU A 41 -26.68 34.07 -56.59
N ARG A 42 -27.01 35.33 -56.85
CA ARG A 42 -28.23 35.97 -56.33
C ARG A 42 -29.48 35.23 -56.79
N SER A 43 -29.55 34.78 -58.04
CA SER A 43 -30.66 33.96 -58.54
C SER A 43 -30.78 32.64 -57.79
N ILE A 44 -29.67 31.92 -57.59
CA ILE A 44 -29.65 30.63 -56.87
C ILE A 44 -30.17 30.82 -55.43
N PHE A 45 -29.73 31.88 -54.74
CA PHE A 45 -30.20 32.16 -53.38
C PHE A 45 -31.66 32.64 -53.36
N GLN A 46 -32.08 33.43 -54.35
CA GLN A 46 -33.49 33.82 -54.51
C GLN A 46 -34.40 32.60 -54.64
N ASP A 47 -33.99 31.60 -55.42
CA ASP A 47 -34.73 30.35 -55.61
C ASP A 47 -34.68 29.46 -54.36
N ALA A 48 -33.55 29.43 -53.66
CA ALA A 48 -33.34 28.56 -52.51
C ALA A 48 -33.94 29.08 -51.19
N THR A 49 -33.95 30.40 -50.98
CA THR A 49 -34.28 31.02 -49.70
C THR A 49 -35.41 32.04 -49.78
N GLY A 50 -35.88 32.36 -50.99
CA GLY A 50 -36.89 33.40 -51.23
C GLY A 50 -36.35 34.82 -51.19
N SER A 51 -35.05 35.02 -50.87
CA SER A 51 -34.39 36.33 -50.91
C SER A 51 -32.95 36.21 -51.43
N GLY A 52 -32.70 36.80 -52.59
CA GLY A 52 -31.38 36.81 -53.22
C GLY A 52 -30.32 37.57 -52.44
N ASP A 53 -30.71 38.53 -51.59
CA ASP A 53 -29.82 39.36 -50.76
C ASP A 53 -29.88 38.96 -49.26
N GLN A 54 -30.28 37.72 -48.96
CA GLN A 54 -30.32 37.23 -47.58
C GLN A 54 -28.94 37.39 -46.92
N LYS A 55 -28.94 37.91 -45.68
CA LYS A 55 -27.70 38.11 -44.92
C LYS A 55 -27.12 36.80 -44.39
N MET A 56 -25.79 36.77 -44.30
CA MET A 56 -25.07 35.62 -43.76
C MET A 56 -25.42 35.37 -42.29
N ALA A 57 -25.60 36.42 -41.46
CA ALA A 57 -25.74 36.34 -40.01
C ALA A 57 -27.04 36.95 -39.44
N GLU A 58 -28.18 36.75 -40.11
CA GLU A 58 -29.47 37.28 -39.66
C GLU A 58 -30.05 36.48 -38.48
N GLY A 59 -30.36 37.19 -37.38
CA GLY A 59 -30.66 36.61 -36.07
C GLY A 59 -31.99 35.86 -35.96
N ALA A 60 -31.89 34.53 -35.88
CA ALA A 60 -32.77 33.63 -35.11
C ALA A 60 -32.05 32.26 -34.95
N PRO A 61 -32.37 31.46 -33.91
CA PRO A 61 -31.85 30.09 -33.80
C PRO A 61 -32.36 29.30 -35.02
N LYS A 62 -31.45 28.75 -35.83
CA LYS A 62 -31.84 27.92 -36.96
C LYS A 62 -32.59 26.68 -36.45
N PRO A 63 -33.72 26.29 -37.07
CA PRO A 63 -34.48 25.08 -36.70
C PRO A 63 -33.65 23.79 -36.73
N ASP A 64 -32.58 23.76 -37.54
CA ASP A 64 -31.83 22.54 -37.90
C ASP A 64 -30.38 22.48 -37.35
N GLY A 65 -29.98 23.42 -36.47
CA GLY A 65 -28.75 23.29 -35.67
C GLY A 65 -27.37 23.33 -36.39
N CYS A 66 -27.30 23.58 -37.70
CA CYS A 66 -26.02 23.56 -38.45
C CYS A 66 -25.35 24.95 -38.58
N ASN A 67 -24.11 25.04 -38.10
CA ASN A 67 -23.24 26.21 -38.21
C ASN A 67 -22.41 26.18 -39.51
N THR A 68 -22.50 27.24 -40.29
CA THR A 68 -21.81 27.42 -41.58
C THR A 68 -20.77 28.53 -41.52
N LEU A 69 -19.64 28.29 -42.21
CA LEU A 69 -18.47 29.16 -42.33
C LEU A 69 -18.02 29.26 -43.80
N ILE A 70 -17.61 30.44 -44.25
CA ILE A 70 -17.02 30.68 -45.57
C ILE A 70 -15.71 31.46 -45.38
N PHE A 71 -14.65 31.04 -46.07
CA PHE A 71 -13.30 31.62 -45.92
C PHE A 71 -12.95 32.47 -47.14
N ALA A 72 -12.39 33.65 -46.92
CA ALA A 72 -11.84 34.49 -47.98
C ALA A 72 -10.59 35.22 -47.50
N THR A 73 -9.78 35.72 -48.43
CA THR A 73 -8.54 36.43 -48.10
C THR A 73 -8.68 37.92 -48.38
N LEU A 74 -8.19 38.76 -47.48
CA LEU A 74 -8.12 40.21 -47.73
C LEU A 74 -7.04 40.51 -48.75
N LYS A 75 -7.40 41.24 -49.80
CA LYS A 75 -6.49 41.61 -50.89
C LYS A 75 -5.26 42.38 -50.39
N ASP A 76 -5.46 43.24 -49.40
CA ASP A 76 -4.40 44.10 -48.85
C ASP A 76 -3.57 43.38 -47.77
N ASN A 77 -3.95 42.16 -47.37
CA ASN A 77 -3.29 41.39 -46.32
C ASN A 77 -2.99 39.93 -46.72
N MET A 78 -2.53 39.71 -47.96
CA MET A 78 -2.19 38.38 -48.46
C MET A 78 -0.99 37.72 -47.74
N ASN A 79 -0.16 38.50 -47.03
CA ASN A 79 1.06 38.00 -46.38
C ASN A 79 0.84 37.39 -44.98
N ALA A 80 -0.29 37.65 -44.33
CA ALA A 80 -0.49 37.27 -42.92
C ALA A 80 -0.96 35.82 -42.72
N GLY A 81 -1.40 35.13 -43.77
CA GLY A 81 -1.86 33.72 -43.69
C GLY A 81 -3.11 33.50 -42.83
N ILE A 82 -3.82 34.57 -42.43
CA ILE A 82 -5.04 34.50 -41.61
C ILE A 82 -6.25 34.82 -42.52
N PRO A 83 -7.16 33.86 -42.77
CA PRO A 83 -8.36 34.11 -43.55
C PRO A 83 -9.38 34.97 -42.78
N VAL A 84 -10.21 35.68 -43.53
CA VAL A 84 -11.46 36.24 -43.01
C VAL A 84 -12.55 35.16 -43.09
N ILE A 85 -13.26 35.00 -41.98
CA ILE A 85 -14.26 33.94 -41.81
C ILE A 85 -15.65 34.59 -41.74
N PHE A 86 -16.44 34.44 -42.81
CA PHE A 86 -17.86 34.80 -42.83
C PHE A 86 -18.65 33.70 -42.14
N ARG A 87 -19.49 34.07 -41.16
CA ARG A 87 -20.15 33.12 -40.24
C ARG A 87 -21.66 33.26 -40.33
N SER A 88 -22.35 32.13 -40.18
CA SER A 88 -23.81 32.12 -39.99
C SER A 88 -24.28 32.37 -38.56
N TYR A 89 -23.34 32.55 -37.63
CA TYR A 89 -23.59 32.77 -36.21
C TYR A 89 -22.73 33.93 -35.70
N GLN A 90 -23.13 34.49 -34.56
CA GLN A 90 -22.51 35.68 -33.99
C GLN A 90 -21.33 35.32 -33.08
N VAL A 91 -20.21 36.02 -33.23
CA VAL A 91 -18.99 35.87 -32.41
C VAL A 91 -18.57 37.20 -31.77
N ARG A 92 -17.77 37.14 -30.69
CA ARG A 92 -17.31 38.33 -29.96
C ARG A 92 -16.06 38.98 -30.57
N ALA A 93 -15.21 38.22 -31.26
CA ALA A 93 -13.95 38.67 -31.86
C ALA A 93 -13.85 38.25 -33.33
N ASN A 94 -12.95 38.89 -34.10
CA ASN A 94 -12.70 38.60 -35.53
C ASN A 94 -13.96 38.57 -36.40
N ARG A 95 -14.82 39.58 -36.24
CA ARG A 95 -16.04 39.74 -37.05
C ARG A 95 -15.67 40.07 -38.49
N ALA A 96 -16.24 39.32 -39.44
CA ALA A 96 -16.24 39.70 -40.84
C ALA A 96 -17.29 40.81 -41.09
N PRO A 97 -17.16 41.59 -42.18
CA PRO A 97 -18.19 42.51 -42.62
C PRO A 97 -19.56 41.84 -42.72
N ASP A 98 -20.61 42.54 -42.30
CA ASP A 98 -21.99 42.08 -42.49
C ASP A 98 -22.35 42.14 -43.98
N CYS A 99 -22.63 41.00 -44.58
CA CYS A 99 -22.82 40.87 -46.02
C CYS A 99 -23.91 39.85 -46.38
N ALA A 100 -24.39 39.93 -47.62
CA ALA A 100 -25.28 38.92 -48.16
C ALA A 100 -24.53 37.61 -48.44
N ILE A 101 -25.25 36.48 -48.45
CA ILE A 101 -24.65 35.14 -48.67
C ILE A 101 -23.93 35.12 -50.04
N HIS A 102 -24.52 35.70 -51.07
CA HIS A 102 -23.92 35.76 -52.41
C HIS A 102 -22.59 36.56 -52.44
N GLU A 103 -22.42 37.56 -51.57
CA GLU A 103 -21.18 38.35 -51.48
C GLU A 103 -20.06 37.55 -50.81
N ALA A 104 -20.38 36.81 -49.75
CA ALA A 104 -19.44 35.90 -49.11
C ALA A 104 -18.99 34.77 -50.06
N VAL A 105 -19.93 34.19 -50.80
CA VAL A 105 -19.64 33.15 -51.81
C VAL A 105 -18.80 33.72 -52.96
N TYR A 106 -19.13 34.93 -53.45
CA TYR A 106 -18.28 35.59 -54.43
C TYR A 106 -16.87 35.82 -53.86
N ALA A 107 -16.75 36.29 -52.62
CA ALA A 107 -15.46 36.56 -51.99
C ALA A 107 -14.55 35.32 -51.96
N THR A 108 -15.09 34.13 -51.64
CA THR A 108 -14.32 32.89 -51.70
C THR A 108 -14.03 32.42 -53.14
N MET A 109 -14.87 32.74 -54.12
CA MET A 109 -14.69 32.35 -55.53
C MET A 109 -13.85 33.35 -56.34
N ALA A 110 -13.47 34.49 -55.75
CA ALA A 110 -12.79 35.59 -56.43
C ALA A 110 -11.30 35.31 -56.72
N HIS A 111 -11.02 34.18 -57.41
CA HIS A 111 -9.68 33.80 -57.83
C HIS A 111 -9.08 34.88 -58.75
N PRO A 112 -7.88 35.42 -58.48
CA PRO A 112 -7.34 36.58 -59.19
C PRO A 112 -7.23 36.41 -60.72
N ASP A 113 -7.01 35.19 -61.21
CA ASP A 113 -6.91 34.91 -62.65
C ASP A 113 -8.29 34.85 -63.34
N PHE A 114 -9.37 34.58 -62.57
CA PHE A 114 -10.72 34.42 -63.12
C PHE A 114 -11.62 35.63 -62.88
N PHE A 115 -11.60 36.19 -61.67
CA PHE A 115 -12.52 37.24 -61.25
C PHE A 115 -11.78 38.41 -60.60
N LYS A 116 -12.39 39.60 -60.69
CA LYS A 116 -11.93 40.76 -59.91
C LYS A 116 -12.35 40.57 -58.45
N SER A 117 -11.52 41.08 -57.53
CA SER A 117 -11.84 41.16 -56.11
C SER A 117 -13.18 41.87 -55.86
N ILE A 118 -13.96 41.37 -54.90
CA ILE A 118 -15.21 42.02 -54.46
C ILE A 118 -14.93 43.02 -53.34
N GLN A 119 -15.67 44.12 -53.33
CA GLN A 119 -15.67 45.08 -52.23
C GLN A 119 -16.93 44.92 -51.40
N ILE A 120 -16.77 44.61 -50.12
CA ILE A 120 -17.87 44.52 -49.15
C ILE A 120 -17.70 45.67 -48.15
N ALA A 121 -18.77 46.43 -47.94
CA ALA A 121 -18.76 47.57 -47.03
C ALA A 121 -19.20 47.14 -45.62
N ASP A 122 -18.50 47.65 -44.60
CA ASP A 122 -18.93 47.56 -43.20
C ASP A 122 -18.86 48.96 -42.59
N GLY A 123 -20.02 49.55 -42.34
CA GLY A 123 -20.13 50.97 -41.97
C GLY A 123 -19.51 51.89 -43.02
N SER A 124 -18.47 52.65 -42.64
CA SER A 124 -17.74 53.56 -43.53
C SER A 124 -16.52 52.94 -44.22
N LEU A 125 -16.15 51.71 -43.86
CA LEU A 125 -14.97 51.03 -44.37
C LEU A 125 -15.35 50.07 -45.51
N LYS A 126 -14.48 49.96 -46.52
CA LYS A 126 -14.65 49.02 -47.64
C LYS A 126 -13.49 48.03 -47.65
N TYR A 127 -13.82 46.75 -47.59
CA TYR A 127 -12.85 45.67 -47.58
C TYR A 127 -12.85 44.96 -48.93
N SER A 128 -11.67 44.77 -49.53
CA SER A 128 -11.51 44.07 -50.79
C SER A 128 -11.09 42.62 -50.54
N PHE A 129 -11.86 41.67 -51.05
CA PHE A 129 -11.62 40.23 -50.88
C PHE A 129 -11.19 39.55 -52.17
N VAL A 130 -10.30 38.57 -52.03
CA VAL A 130 -9.82 37.65 -53.07
C VAL A 130 -9.98 36.22 -52.56
N GLY A 131 -10.01 35.26 -53.50
CA GLY A 131 -10.43 33.89 -53.26
C GLY A 131 -9.84 33.19 -52.02
N GLY A 132 -10.65 32.31 -51.43
CA GLY A 132 -10.32 31.59 -50.19
C GLY A 132 -9.26 30.50 -50.38
N GLU A 133 -9.08 30.02 -51.61
CA GLU A 133 -8.07 29.04 -51.99
C GLU A 133 -6.63 29.54 -51.73
N LEU A 134 -6.41 30.85 -51.72
CA LEU A 134 -5.10 31.44 -51.44
C LEU A 134 -4.74 31.26 -49.96
N GLY A 135 -4.00 30.18 -49.67
CA GLY A 135 -3.55 29.80 -48.34
C GLY A 135 -4.52 28.94 -47.54
N ASN A 136 -5.77 28.76 -48.01
CA ASN A 136 -6.83 28.06 -47.25
C ASN A 136 -7.69 27.10 -48.10
N SER A 137 -7.16 26.54 -49.19
CA SER A 137 -7.87 25.54 -50.02
C SER A 137 -8.42 24.34 -49.25
N ASN A 138 -7.82 24.01 -48.10
CA ASN A 138 -8.40 23.09 -47.12
C ASN A 138 -8.49 23.83 -45.77
N PRO A 139 -9.66 24.36 -45.39
CA PRO A 139 -9.79 25.23 -44.23
C PRO A 139 -9.83 24.46 -42.90
N LEU A 140 -9.60 23.14 -42.91
CA LEU A 140 -9.86 22.29 -41.75
C LEU A 140 -9.11 22.73 -40.48
N VAL A 141 -7.87 23.23 -40.58
CA VAL A 141 -7.14 23.80 -39.44
C VAL A 141 -7.94 24.92 -38.77
N HIS A 142 -8.50 25.84 -39.56
CA HIS A 142 -9.27 26.97 -39.06
C HIS A 142 -10.65 26.55 -38.56
N VAL A 143 -11.28 25.56 -39.21
CA VAL A 143 -12.55 24.99 -38.74
C VAL A 143 -12.38 24.35 -37.37
N LEU A 144 -11.32 23.56 -37.15
CA LEU A 144 -11.09 22.91 -35.86
C LEU A 144 -10.75 23.93 -34.76
N ALA A 145 -10.01 25.00 -35.09
CA ALA A 145 -9.76 26.10 -34.17
C ALA A 145 -11.07 26.82 -33.76
N GLU A 146 -11.97 27.05 -34.71
CA GLU A 146 -13.28 27.66 -34.43
C GLU A 146 -14.18 26.74 -33.59
N VAL A 147 -14.17 25.42 -33.86
CA VAL A 147 -14.90 24.42 -33.05
C VAL A 147 -14.41 24.43 -31.60
N ARG A 148 -13.10 24.53 -31.37
CA ARG A 148 -12.52 24.63 -30.03
C ARG A 148 -13.01 25.86 -29.28
N ASP A 149 -13.04 27.00 -29.95
CA ASP A 149 -13.41 28.27 -29.32
C ASP A 149 -14.92 28.35 -29.03
N LEU A 150 -15.76 27.69 -29.83
CA LEU A 150 -17.22 27.66 -29.65
C LEU A 150 -17.70 26.59 -28.67
N TYR A 151 -17.02 25.46 -28.60
CA TYR A 151 -17.46 24.26 -27.87
C TYR A 151 -16.40 23.68 -26.91
N PRO A 152 -15.83 24.49 -25.99
CA PRO A 152 -14.82 24.02 -25.04
C PRO A 152 -15.46 23.10 -23.99
N GLY A 153 -15.44 21.79 -24.24
CA GLY A 153 -16.03 20.78 -23.36
C GLY A 153 -16.94 19.78 -24.06
N GLU A 154 -17.22 19.99 -25.35
CA GLU A 154 -17.96 19.04 -26.18
C GLU A 154 -17.04 17.99 -26.81
N TYR A 155 -17.66 17.05 -27.53
CA TYR A 155 -16.96 15.99 -28.26
C TYR A 155 -17.30 16.01 -29.76
N VAL A 156 -16.33 15.68 -30.60
CA VAL A 156 -16.47 15.55 -32.06
C VAL A 156 -16.53 14.09 -32.43
N SER A 157 -17.66 13.66 -33.01
CA SER A 157 -17.86 12.26 -33.39
C SER A 157 -17.37 11.92 -34.81
N CYS A 158 -17.30 12.91 -35.69
CA CYS A 158 -16.91 12.72 -37.08
C CYS A 158 -16.38 14.03 -37.68
N ILE A 159 -15.22 13.96 -38.34
CA ILE A 159 -14.60 15.02 -39.12
C ILE A 159 -14.51 14.50 -40.55
N MET A 160 -15.29 15.10 -41.44
CA MET A 160 -15.31 14.74 -42.86
C MET A 160 -14.71 15.87 -43.69
N SER A 161 -13.64 15.56 -44.43
CA SER A 161 -12.97 16.49 -45.35
C SER A 161 -13.11 15.98 -46.78
N ILE A 162 -13.72 16.78 -47.65
CA ILE A 162 -13.97 16.43 -49.05
C ILE A 162 -13.10 17.31 -49.95
N GLY A 163 -12.28 16.69 -50.80
CA GLY A 163 -11.41 17.35 -51.79
C GLY A 163 -12.00 17.35 -53.20
N ALA A 164 -11.52 18.25 -54.05
CA ALA A 164 -11.98 18.45 -55.42
C ALA A 164 -11.11 17.73 -56.49
N GLY A 165 -10.30 16.74 -56.09
CA GLY A 165 -9.39 15.99 -56.96
C GLY A 165 -7.96 16.53 -56.99
N HIS A 166 -7.02 15.70 -57.45
CA HIS A 166 -5.60 16.08 -57.60
C HIS A 166 -5.38 16.81 -58.93
N ALA A 167 -5.05 18.10 -58.88
CA ALA A 167 -4.80 18.89 -60.08
C ALA A 167 -3.46 18.52 -60.73
N HIS A 168 -2.30 18.52 -60.04
CA HIS A 168 -1.01 18.05 -60.58
C HIS A 168 0.03 17.85 -59.46
N THR A 169 1.17 17.19 -59.74
CA THR A 169 2.34 17.17 -58.84
C THR A 169 3.13 18.47 -58.99
N ILE A 170 3.36 19.22 -57.91
CA ILE A 170 4.15 20.46 -57.93
C ILE A 170 5.62 20.11 -58.20
N GLN A 171 6.15 20.45 -59.38
CA GLN A 171 7.58 20.34 -59.68
C GLN A 171 8.29 21.66 -59.34
N ILE A 172 9.39 21.58 -58.58
CA ILE A 172 10.24 22.76 -58.28
C ILE A 172 11.09 23.04 -59.54
N PRO A 173 10.89 24.18 -60.23
CA PRO A 173 11.56 24.43 -61.49
C PRO A 173 13.00 24.95 -61.28
N ASN A 174 13.89 24.54 -62.19
CA ASN A 174 15.27 25.02 -62.24
C ASN A 174 15.34 26.39 -62.95
N GLY A 175 15.21 27.48 -62.20
CA GLY A 175 15.80 28.79 -62.56
C GLY A 175 14.96 29.79 -63.36
N ASP A 176 13.73 29.49 -63.77
CA ASP A 176 12.86 30.46 -64.47
C ASP A 176 11.89 31.19 -63.51
N ARG A 177 11.89 32.53 -63.52
CA ARG A 177 11.04 33.38 -62.65
C ARG A 177 9.55 33.17 -62.90
N GLN A 178 9.11 32.90 -64.13
CA GLN A 178 7.70 32.62 -64.41
C GLN A 178 7.28 31.26 -63.83
N GLN A 179 8.11 30.23 -64.00
CA GLN A 179 7.86 28.91 -63.42
C GLN A 179 7.92 28.92 -61.89
N ALA A 180 8.82 29.71 -61.29
CA ALA A 180 8.86 29.89 -59.83
C ALA A 180 7.59 30.59 -59.30
N SER A 181 7.05 31.57 -60.03
CA SER A 181 5.77 32.20 -59.69
C SER A 181 4.59 31.22 -59.83
N LEU A 182 4.61 30.31 -60.80
CA LEU A 182 3.58 29.28 -60.97
C LEU A 182 3.67 28.23 -59.84
N ALA A 183 4.88 27.78 -59.50
CA ALA A 183 5.11 26.84 -58.41
C ALA A 183 4.71 27.42 -57.04
N MET A 184 5.05 28.68 -56.75
CA MET A 184 4.61 29.35 -55.51
C MET A 184 3.08 29.47 -55.40
N ARG A 185 2.38 29.70 -56.53
CA ARG A 185 0.91 29.71 -56.54
C ARG A 185 0.33 28.33 -56.29
N ALA A 186 0.86 27.29 -56.95
CA ALA A 186 0.42 25.91 -56.75
C ALA A 186 0.63 25.45 -55.30
N MET A 187 1.72 25.89 -54.64
CA MET A 187 1.96 25.64 -53.21
C MET A 187 0.98 26.41 -52.31
N ALA A 188 0.56 27.61 -52.71
CA ALA A 188 -0.40 28.42 -51.94
C ALA A 188 -1.83 27.88 -52.01
N THR A 189 -2.17 27.10 -53.05
CA THR A 189 -3.49 26.47 -53.23
C THR A 189 -3.50 24.97 -52.90
N ASP A 190 -2.39 24.42 -52.38
CA ASP A 190 -2.25 23.00 -52.06
C ASP A 190 -3.13 22.60 -50.86
N SER A 191 -4.19 21.84 -51.15
CA SER A 191 -5.14 21.33 -50.16
C SER A 191 -4.67 20.05 -49.46
N GLU A 192 -3.74 19.32 -50.06
CA GLU A 192 -3.29 18.01 -49.58
C GLU A 192 -2.29 18.13 -48.44
N ARG A 193 -1.44 19.16 -48.44
CA ARG A 193 -0.56 19.44 -47.30
C ARG A 193 -1.31 19.43 -45.95
N VAL A 194 -2.46 20.09 -45.91
CA VAL A 194 -3.32 20.12 -44.72
C VAL A 194 -3.98 18.76 -44.49
N ALA A 195 -4.43 18.07 -45.53
CA ALA A 195 -5.04 16.75 -45.39
C ALA A 195 -4.06 15.70 -44.83
N GLU A 196 -2.79 15.72 -45.25
CA GLU A 196 -1.71 14.88 -44.75
C GLU A 196 -1.32 15.23 -43.31
N GLU A 197 -1.33 16.52 -42.96
CA GLU A 197 -1.16 16.97 -41.58
C GLU A 197 -2.28 16.43 -40.68
N MET A 198 -3.54 16.54 -41.13
CA MET A 198 -4.70 16.02 -40.41
C MET A 198 -4.67 14.49 -40.31
N ALA A 199 -4.28 13.80 -41.39
CA ALA A 199 -4.08 12.35 -41.37
C ALA A 199 -3.01 11.94 -40.35
N ARG A 200 -1.92 12.70 -40.22
CA ARG A 200 -0.89 12.49 -39.18
C ARG A 200 -1.38 12.84 -37.77
N ARG A 201 -2.22 13.86 -37.63
CA ARG A 201 -2.80 14.32 -36.37
C ARG A 201 -3.79 13.31 -35.79
N PHE A 202 -4.57 12.68 -36.66
CA PHE A 202 -5.61 11.70 -36.35
C PHE A 202 -5.23 10.25 -36.67
N GLN A 203 -3.96 9.97 -36.99
CA GLN A 203 -3.47 8.66 -37.45
C GLN A 203 -3.83 7.51 -36.50
N ASP A 204 -3.89 7.84 -35.22
CA ASP A 204 -4.11 6.94 -34.10
C ASP A 204 -5.58 6.94 -33.62
N THR A 205 -6.45 7.74 -34.24
CA THR A 205 -7.90 7.71 -33.98
C THR A 205 -8.60 6.83 -35.00
N THR A 206 -9.44 5.90 -34.54
CA THR A 206 -10.26 5.07 -35.45
C THR A 206 -11.65 5.66 -35.61
N GLY A 207 -12.04 5.95 -36.85
CA GLY A 207 -13.41 6.34 -37.20
C GLY A 207 -13.82 7.74 -36.76
N VAL A 208 -12.86 8.67 -36.61
CA VAL A 208 -13.12 10.09 -36.31
C VAL A 208 -12.84 10.96 -37.54
N TYR A 209 -11.67 10.84 -38.19
CA TYR A 209 -11.31 11.64 -39.36
C TYR A 209 -11.42 10.84 -40.66
N PHE A 210 -12.14 11.39 -41.64
CA PHE A 210 -12.36 10.81 -42.96
C PHE A 210 -12.01 11.84 -44.04
N ARG A 211 -11.05 11.49 -44.92
CA ARG A 211 -10.70 12.29 -46.11
C ARG A 211 -11.22 11.58 -47.35
N PHE A 212 -12.04 12.26 -48.13
CA PHE A 212 -12.51 11.81 -49.43
C PHE A 212 -11.93 12.72 -50.52
N ASN A 213 -11.13 12.18 -51.42
CA ASN A 213 -10.58 12.93 -52.54
C ASN A 213 -10.32 12.02 -53.74
N VAL A 214 -10.59 12.49 -54.96
CA VAL A 214 -10.42 11.70 -56.19
C VAL A 214 -8.93 11.65 -56.57
N ASP A 215 -8.34 10.45 -56.51
CA ASP A 215 -6.89 10.26 -56.67
C ASP A 215 -6.38 10.42 -58.11
N GLN A 216 -7.19 10.06 -59.12
CA GLN A 216 -6.79 10.03 -60.53
C GLN A 216 -7.95 10.37 -61.48
N GLY A 217 -7.62 11.00 -62.61
CA GLY A 217 -8.56 11.40 -63.67
C GLY A 217 -8.90 12.89 -63.69
N MET A 218 -8.50 13.63 -62.67
CA MET A 218 -8.76 15.07 -62.54
C MET A 218 -7.57 15.94 -62.98
N GLN A 219 -6.45 15.32 -63.40
CA GLN A 219 -5.21 16.05 -63.65
C GLN A 219 -5.31 17.01 -64.84
N ASP A 220 -6.02 16.63 -65.91
CA ASP A 220 -6.11 17.47 -67.13
C ASP A 220 -7.37 18.37 -67.16
N ILE A 221 -7.98 18.61 -66.00
CA ILE A 221 -9.20 19.41 -65.86
C ILE A 221 -8.86 20.73 -65.19
N GLU A 222 -8.83 21.80 -65.99
CA GLU A 222 -8.68 23.17 -65.48
C GLU A 222 -9.92 23.57 -64.66
N THR A 223 -9.73 24.44 -63.67
CA THR A 223 -10.78 24.91 -62.75
C THR A 223 -11.94 25.64 -63.43
N ASP A 224 -11.75 26.20 -64.62
CA ASP A 224 -12.79 26.82 -65.47
C ASP A 224 -13.33 25.89 -66.56
N GLY A 225 -12.93 24.62 -66.58
CA GLY A 225 -13.27 23.61 -67.59
C GLY A 225 -14.68 23.03 -67.49
N TRP A 226 -15.72 23.88 -67.49
CA TRP A 226 -17.12 23.48 -67.32
C TRP A 226 -17.60 22.43 -68.35
N GLU A 227 -17.04 22.41 -69.56
CA GLU A 227 -17.35 21.43 -70.61
C GLU A 227 -16.99 19.99 -70.23
N LYS A 228 -16.09 19.82 -69.24
CA LYS A 228 -15.61 18.51 -68.76
C LYS A 228 -16.35 18.01 -67.51
N LEU A 229 -17.45 18.63 -67.09
CA LEU A 229 -18.21 18.20 -65.89
C LEU A 229 -18.69 16.74 -65.98
N SER A 230 -18.99 16.23 -67.18
CA SER A 230 -19.32 14.81 -67.41
C SER A 230 -18.13 13.87 -67.11
N VAL A 231 -16.91 14.32 -67.39
CA VAL A 231 -15.66 13.61 -67.08
C VAL A 231 -15.42 13.60 -65.56
N VAL A 232 -15.66 14.74 -64.89
CA VAL A 232 -15.61 14.85 -63.41
C VAL A 232 -16.59 13.87 -62.75
N ALA A 233 -17.84 13.83 -63.23
CA ALA A 233 -18.85 12.91 -62.73
C ALA A 233 -18.43 11.43 -62.92
N THR A 234 -17.84 11.10 -64.08
CA THR A 234 -17.37 9.74 -64.37
C THR A 234 -16.25 9.30 -63.43
N HIS A 235 -15.23 10.14 -63.22
CA HIS A 235 -14.14 9.83 -62.30
C HIS A 235 -14.58 9.80 -60.84
N THR A 236 -15.52 10.67 -60.45
CA THR A 236 -16.14 10.64 -59.12
C THR A 236 -16.91 9.33 -58.89
N GLN A 237 -17.69 8.87 -59.88
CA GLN A 237 -18.40 7.60 -59.77
C GLN A 237 -17.43 6.42 -59.68
N ALA A 238 -16.35 6.43 -60.46
CA ALA A 238 -15.30 5.40 -60.37
C ALA A 238 -14.61 5.40 -59.00
N TYR A 239 -14.38 6.57 -58.41
CA TYR A 239 -13.83 6.71 -57.07
C TYR A 239 -14.77 6.14 -55.99
N LEU A 240 -16.06 6.46 -56.04
CA LEU A 240 -17.07 5.95 -55.11
C LEU A 240 -17.25 4.42 -55.19
N ASN A 241 -16.97 3.82 -56.35
CA ASN A 241 -17.04 2.38 -56.56
C ASN A 241 -15.83 1.61 -55.97
N LYS A 242 -14.77 2.30 -55.51
CA LYS A 242 -13.64 1.63 -54.82
C LYS A 242 -14.12 1.04 -53.49
N ILE A 243 -13.71 -0.20 -53.19
CA ILE A 243 -14.13 -0.94 -51.99
C ILE A 243 -13.73 -0.17 -50.72
N GLU A 244 -12.53 0.40 -50.71
CA GLU A 244 -11.97 1.14 -49.58
C GLU A 244 -12.75 2.43 -49.30
N VAL A 245 -13.17 3.12 -50.37
CA VAL A 245 -13.96 4.37 -50.30
C VAL A 245 -15.37 4.09 -49.82
N ASN A 246 -16.02 3.06 -50.38
CA ASN A 246 -17.36 2.64 -49.95
C ASN A 246 -17.36 2.23 -48.46
N ARG A 247 -16.35 1.47 -48.02
CA ARG A 247 -16.17 1.13 -46.61
C ARG A 247 -15.97 2.38 -45.73
N ALA A 248 -15.09 3.30 -46.13
CA ALA A 248 -14.85 4.54 -45.39
C ALA A 248 -16.10 5.42 -45.30
N MET A 249 -16.91 5.50 -46.37
CA MET A 249 -18.20 6.19 -46.36
C MET A 249 -19.19 5.55 -45.38
N TRP A 250 -19.27 4.21 -45.38
CA TRP A 250 -20.13 3.50 -44.45
C TRP A 250 -19.69 3.71 -42.99
N GLU A 251 -18.38 3.69 -42.72
CA GLU A 251 -17.81 3.99 -41.42
C GLU A 251 -18.09 5.43 -40.98
N ALA A 252 -17.98 6.40 -41.89
CA ALA A 252 -18.30 7.80 -41.61
C ALA A 252 -19.80 7.99 -41.29
N ALA A 253 -20.69 7.36 -42.07
CA ALA A 253 -22.13 7.37 -41.81
C ALA A 253 -22.47 6.74 -40.45
N LYS A 254 -21.83 5.62 -40.13
CA LYS A 254 -21.97 4.96 -38.84
C LYS A 254 -21.42 5.83 -37.70
N ALA A 255 -20.30 6.51 -37.87
CA ALA A 255 -19.74 7.42 -36.88
C ALA A 255 -20.70 8.58 -36.57
N ILE A 256 -21.36 9.13 -37.59
CA ILE A 256 -22.39 10.18 -37.45
C ILE A 256 -23.62 9.65 -36.71
N GLN A 257 -24.08 8.43 -37.03
CA GLN A 257 -25.28 7.83 -36.45
C GLN A 257 -25.07 7.33 -35.02
N ASP A 258 -24.04 6.52 -34.80
CA ASP A 258 -23.79 5.84 -33.53
C ASP A 258 -23.15 6.77 -32.49
N ARG A 259 -22.39 7.78 -32.93
CA ARG A 259 -21.62 8.72 -32.09
C ARG A 259 -20.71 8.04 -31.05
N LYS A 260 -20.30 6.80 -31.30
CA LYS A 260 -19.48 5.97 -30.38
C LYS A 260 -18.02 6.42 -30.31
N ASN A 261 -17.49 6.91 -31.42
CA ASN A 261 -16.10 7.37 -31.51
C ASN A 261 -16.12 8.88 -31.34
N ALA A 262 -16.06 9.37 -30.10
CA ALA A 262 -16.17 10.79 -29.80
C ALA A 262 -14.82 11.31 -29.25
N LEU A 263 -14.24 12.30 -29.92
CA LEU A 263 -12.99 12.94 -29.51
C LEU A 263 -13.30 14.24 -28.76
N ALA A 264 -12.85 14.36 -27.52
CA ALA A 264 -13.03 15.61 -26.77
C ALA A 264 -12.35 16.77 -27.51
N VAL A 265 -13.07 17.89 -27.63
CA VAL A 265 -12.62 19.09 -28.36
C VAL A 265 -11.30 19.64 -27.81
N ALA A 266 -11.01 19.43 -26.52
CA ALA A 266 -9.73 19.80 -25.90
C ALA A 266 -8.50 19.15 -26.57
N TRP A 267 -8.66 17.95 -27.13
CA TRP A 267 -7.59 17.19 -27.77
C TRP A 267 -7.52 17.40 -29.27
N ILE A 268 -8.41 18.25 -29.81
CA ILE A 268 -8.53 18.39 -31.25
C ILE A 268 -7.23 18.89 -31.86
N ASP A 269 -6.44 19.73 -31.16
CA ASP A 269 -5.24 20.48 -31.60
C ASP A 269 -3.86 19.81 -31.47
N GLY A 270 -3.80 18.55 -31.05
CA GLY A 270 -2.54 17.80 -30.91
C GLY A 270 -2.48 16.53 -31.76
N ARG A 271 -1.29 15.90 -31.82
CA ARG A 271 -1.17 14.50 -32.25
C ARG A 271 -1.97 13.67 -31.25
N VAL A 272 -3.10 13.12 -31.68
CA VAL A 272 -3.95 12.30 -30.80
C VAL A 272 -3.27 10.95 -30.68
N GLN A 273 -2.44 10.75 -29.65
CA GLN A 273 -1.85 9.43 -29.41
C GLN A 273 -2.96 8.45 -29.05
N ARG A 274 -2.92 7.26 -29.66
CA ARG A 274 -3.89 6.19 -29.45
C ARG A 274 -4.17 6.05 -27.96
N THR A 275 -5.44 6.20 -27.59
CA THR A 275 -6.07 5.41 -26.53
C THR A 275 -5.73 3.95 -26.83
N LEU A 276 -4.60 3.48 -26.30
CA LEU A 276 -4.40 2.06 -26.06
C LEU A 276 -5.56 1.68 -25.14
N GLU A 277 -6.54 0.93 -25.65
CA GLU A 277 -7.53 0.32 -24.78
C GLU A 277 -6.76 -0.33 -23.64
N PRO A 278 -7.00 0.08 -22.38
CA PRO A 278 -6.27 -0.48 -21.26
C PRO A 278 -6.45 -2.00 -21.28
N ALA A 279 -5.39 -2.71 -20.92
CA ALA A 279 -5.48 -4.16 -20.78
C ALA A 279 -6.70 -4.53 -19.93
N ILE A 280 -7.37 -5.63 -20.25
CA ILE A 280 -8.47 -6.16 -19.44
C ILE A 280 -7.92 -6.43 -18.03
N VAL A 281 -8.28 -5.58 -17.08
CA VAL A 281 -7.85 -5.67 -15.68
C VAL A 281 -8.98 -6.27 -14.88
N LYS A 282 -8.80 -7.50 -14.40
CA LYS A 282 -9.71 -8.12 -13.42
C LYS A 282 -8.97 -8.37 -12.11
N LYS A 283 -8.49 -7.29 -11.50
CA LYS A 283 -7.65 -7.38 -10.30
C LYS A 283 -8.55 -7.26 -9.08
N CYS A 284 -8.83 -8.39 -8.44
CA CYS A 284 -9.57 -8.47 -7.19
C CYS A 284 -9.00 -9.61 -6.33
N PRO A 285 -8.87 -9.44 -5.00
CA PRO A 285 -8.47 -10.54 -4.11
C PRO A 285 -9.43 -11.75 -4.22
N ILE A 286 -8.86 -12.95 -4.12
CA ILE A 286 -9.62 -14.20 -4.17
C ILE A 286 -10.26 -14.44 -2.78
N PRO A 287 -11.52 -14.89 -2.70
CA PRO A 287 -12.13 -15.26 -1.43
C PRO A 287 -11.38 -16.43 -0.76
N THR A 288 -11.48 -16.51 0.57
CA THR A 288 -10.87 -17.58 1.34
C THR A 288 -11.39 -18.95 0.94
N ALA A 289 -10.50 -19.95 0.88
CA ALA A 289 -10.86 -21.34 0.57
C ALA A 289 -11.83 -21.98 1.59
N TYR A 290 -12.00 -21.35 2.76
CA TYR A 290 -12.90 -21.80 3.83
C TYR A 290 -14.24 -21.06 3.87
N TYR A 291 -14.57 -20.28 2.84
CA TYR A 291 -15.83 -19.54 2.81
C TYR A 291 -17.03 -20.48 3.03
N THR A 292 -17.93 -20.12 3.94
CA THR A 292 -19.05 -20.97 4.38
C THR A 292 -20.31 -20.14 4.53
N GLY A 293 -21.44 -20.66 4.05
CA GLY A 293 -22.75 -20.04 4.21
C GLY A 293 -23.06 -18.87 3.28
N ARG A 294 -24.09 -18.10 3.65
CA ARG A 294 -24.48 -16.81 3.05
C ARG A 294 -24.87 -16.82 1.57
N ALA A 295 -25.46 -17.92 1.10
CA ALA A 295 -25.88 -18.05 -0.30
C ALA A 295 -26.89 -16.96 -0.72
N LYS A 296 -27.81 -16.58 0.19
CA LYS A 296 -28.83 -15.56 -0.07
C LYS A 296 -28.21 -14.18 -0.25
N GLU A 297 -27.27 -13.82 0.62
CA GLU A 297 -26.57 -12.55 0.59
C GLU A 297 -25.65 -12.46 -0.62
N ILE A 298 -24.97 -13.55 -1.00
CA ILE A 298 -24.15 -13.60 -2.22
C ILE A 298 -25.02 -13.34 -3.45
N GLN A 299 -26.15 -14.04 -3.56
CA GLN A 299 -27.07 -13.88 -4.68
C GLN A 299 -27.66 -12.45 -4.72
N GLY A 300 -28.02 -11.91 -3.55
CA GLY A 300 -28.51 -10.54 -3.40
C GLY A 300 -27.50 -9.51 -3.88
N VAL A 301 -26.28 -9.50 -3.31
CA VAL A 301 -25.20 -8.60 -3.72
C VAL A 301 -24.93 -8.77 -5.22
N GLY A 302 -24.84 -10.01 -5.70
CA GLY A 302 -24.66 -10.36 -7.11
C GLY A 302 -25.67 -9.69 -8.04
N SER A 303 -26.95 -9.68 -7.65
CA SER A 303 -28.01 -9.08 -8.48
C SER A 303 -27.82 -7.58 -8.70
N TYR A 304 -27.36 -6.82 -7.69
CA TYR A 304 -27.15 -5.38 -7.80
C TYR A 304 -25.84 -5.00 -8.50
N ILE A 305 -24.77 -5.78 -8.31
CA ILE A 305 -23.50 -5.50 -9.00
C ILE A 305 -23.58 -5.87 -10.49
N VAL A 306 -24.42 -6.85 -10.87
CA VAL A 306 -24.61 -7.29 -12.27
C VAL A 306 -25.68 -6.50 -13.01
N SER A 307 -26.72 -6.00 -12.30
CA SER A 307 -27.88 -5.36 -12.95
C SER A 307 -27.45 -4.25 -13.91
N SER A 308 -27.90 -4.40 -15.16
CA SER A 308 -27.64 -3.52 -16.30
C SER A 308 -28.91 -2.70 -16.64
N GLY A 309 -29.48 -2.05 -15.65
CA GLY A 309 -30.45 -0.97 -15.90
C GLY A 309 -29.75 0.23 -16.54
N TYR A 310 -30.49 1.14 -17.17
CA TYR A 310 -29.97 2.43 -17.67
C TYR A 310 -29.43 3.38 -16.56
N GLN A 311 -29.16 2.87 -15.36
CA GLN A 311 -28.68 3.60 -14.20
C GLN A 311 -27.61 2.79 -13.46
N GLN A 312 -26.50 3.48 -13.15
CA GLN A 312 -25.45 3.01 -12.28
C GLN A 312 -25.99 2.54 -10.93
N GLN A 313 -25.53 1.40 -10.45
CA GLN A 313 -25.85 0.89 -9.12
C GLN A 313 -24.67 1.10 -8.18
N VAL A 314 -24.95 1.49 -6.94
CA VAL A 314 -24.00 1.55 -5.84
C VAL A 314 -24.47 0.59 -4.75
N CYS A 315 -23.80 -0.55 -4.62
CA CYS A 315 -24.11 -1.57 -3.62
C CYS A 315 -23.23 -1.38 -2.38
N VAL A 316 -23.85 -1.30 -1.19
CA VAL A 316 -23.13 -1.07 0.08
C VAL A 316 -23.32 -2.27 1.00
N ILE A 317 -22.22 -2.90 1.38
CA ILE A 317 -22.18 -3.97 2.38
C ILE A 317 -21.64 -3.38 3.67
N TYR A 318 -22.47 -3.28 4.71
CA TYR A 318 -22.05 -2.74 6.00
C TYR A 318 -22.25 -3.73 7.15
N GLY A 319 -21.54 -3.52 8.25
CA GLY A 319 -21.62 -4.41 9.42
C GLY A 319 -20.35 -4.43 10.25
N LEU A 320 -20.36 -5.19 11.34
CA LEU A 320 -19.24 -5.24 12.29
C LEU A 320 -17.95 -5.76 11.64
N GLY A 321 -16.79 -5.35 12.15
CA GLY A 321 -15.50 -5.87 11.68
C GLY A 321 -15.39 -7.39 11.88
N GLY A 322 -14.65 -8.11 11.04
CA GLY A 322 -14.53 -9.56 11.20
C GLY A 322 -15.81 -10.37 10.92
N ALA A 323 -16.93 -9.72 10.59
CA ALA A 323 -18.16 -10.38 10.16
C ALA A 323 -18.06 -10.96 8.73
N GLY A 324 -17.00 -10.68 7.97
CA GLY A 324 -16.76 -11.27 6.64
C GLY A 324 -17.32 -10.48 5.45
N LYS A 325 -17.48 -9.16 5.56
CA LYS A 325 -17.98 -8.29 4.47
C LYS A 325 -17.13 -8.35 3.20
N SER A 326 -15.82 -8.13 3.33
CA SER A 326 -14.89 -8.20 2.19
C SER A 326 -14.89 -9.58 1.55
N GLN A 327 -14.98 -10.64 2.37
CA GLN A 327 -15.08 -12.02 1.88
C GLN A 327 -16.39 -12.28 1.11
N LEU A 328 -17.51 -11.72 1.57
CA LEU A 328 -18.80 -11.78 0.86
C LEU A 328 -18.70 -11.06 -0.50
N ALA A 329 -18.10 -9.86 -0.53
CA ALA A 329 -17.85 -9.11 -1.75
C ALA A 329 -16.98 -9.91 -2.74
N PHE A 330 -15.83 -10.44 -2.29
CA PHE A 330 -14.96 -11.27 -3.12
C PHE A 330 -15.70 -12.49 -3.68
N LYS A 331 -16.56 -13.15 -2.87
CA LYS A 331 -17.32 -14.31 -3.31
C LYS A 331 -18.41 -13.96 -4.34
N ALA A 332 -19.10 -12.83 -4.15
CA ALA A 332 -20.08 -12.34 -5.11
C ALA A 332 -19.43 -11.94 -6.44
N ILE A 333 -18.26 -11.30 -6.39
CA ILE A 333 -17.47 -10.96 -7.57
C ILE A 333 -16.99 -12.23 -8.29
N GLU A 334 -16.44 -13.21 -7.56
CA GLU A 334 -15.97 -14.49 -8.13
C GLU A 334 -17.07 -15.20 -8.91
N GLN A 335 -18.29 -15.29 -8.36
CA GLN A 335 -19.43 -15.94 -9.01
C GLN A 335 -19.93 -15.21 -10.26
N ASN A 336 -19.74 -13.89 -10.33
CA ASN A 336 -20.28 -13.03 -11.39
C ASN A 336 -19.20 -12.44 -12.31
N HIS A 337 -17.94 -12.86 -12.15
CA HIS A 337 -16.74 -12.27 -12.75
C HIS A 337 -16.75 -12.09 -14.29
N HIS A 338 -17.63 -12.83 -14.98
CA HIS A 338 -17.79 -12.80 -16.43
C HIS A 338 -18.62 -11.61 -16.93
N HIS A 339 -19.36 -10.91 -16.07
CA HIS A 339 -20.22 -9.79 -16.47
C HIS A 339 -19.48 -8.47 -16.72
N TRP A 340 -18.27 -8.33 -16.16
CA TRP A 340 -17.46 -7.12 -16.32
C TRP A 340 -16.24 -7.40 -17.17
N ASN A 341 -15.90 -6.48 -18.06
CA ASN A 341 -14.61 -6.45 -18.73
C ASN A 341 -13.52 -6.08 -17.71
N HIS A 342 -13.76 -5.05 -16.89
CA HIS A 342 -12.80 -4.60 -15.88
C HIS A 342 -13.33 -4.75 -14.45
N ILE A 343 -12.48 -5.19 -13.53
CA ILE A 343 -12.74 -5.20 -12.08
C ILE A 343 -11.56 -4.50 -11.42
N ILE A 344 -11.84 -3.35 -10.79
CA ILE A 344 -10.86 -2.50 -10.13
C ILE A 344 -11.12 -2.55 -8.64
N TYR A 345 -10.20 -3.19 -7.92
CA TYR A 345 -10.19 -3.20 -6.46
C TYR A 345 -9.43 -1.98 -5.90
N VAL A 346 -10.04 -1.29 -4.94
CA VAL A 346 -9.51 -0.11 -4.26
C VAL A 346 -9.61 -0.31 -2.74
N ASP A 347 -8.49 -0.24 -2.04
CA ASP A 347 -8.47 -0.16 -0.58
C ASP A 347 -8.89 1.26 -0.15
N ALA A 348 -10.07 1.36 0.43
CA ALA A 348 -10.72 2.60 0.83
C ALA A 348 -10.45 2.99 2.30
N SER A 349 -9.39 2.43 2.90
CA SER A 349 -8.99 2.72 4.29
C SER A 349 -8.69 4.20 4.54
N CYS A 350 -8.11 4.90 3.56
CA CYS A 350 -7.87 6.34 3.64
C CYS A 350 -7.75 6.99 2.26
N LYS A 351 -7.85 8.33 2.22
CA LYS A 351 -7.76 9.15 1.00
C LYS A 351 -6.55 8.81 0.13
N LYS A 352 -5.37 8.75 0.76
CA LYS A 352 -4.10 8.52 0.08
C LYS A 352 -4.06 7.15 -0.61
N THR A 353 -4.66 6.12 -0.01
CA THR A 353 -4.68 4.77 -0.60
C THR A 353 -5.59 4.72 -1.82
N ILE A 354 -6.77 5.36 -1.75
CA ILE A 354 -7.72 5.47 -2.86
C ILE A 354 -7.05 6.15 -4.06
N GLU A 355 -6.49 7.33 -3.84
CA GLU A 355 -5.86 8.13 -4.90
C GLU A 355 -4.69 7.38 -5.52
N ARG A 356 -3.80 6.82 -4.70
CA ARG A 356 -2.66 6.04 -5.20
C ARG A 356 -3.09 4.83 -6.02
N MET A 357 -4.07 4.04 -5.57
CA MET A 357 -4.45 2.81 -6.30
C MET A 357 -5.14 3.10 -7.63
N LEU A 358 -5.94 4.16 -7.68
CA LEU A 358 -6.54 4.65 -8.93
C LEU A 358 -5.46 5.23 -9.85
N GLU A 359 -4.49 5.96 -9.31
CA GLU A 359 -3.35 6.48 -10.07
C GLU A 359 -2.46 5.35 -10.60
N ASP A 360 -2.15 4.33 -9.79
CA ASP A 360 -1.41 3.14 -10.21
C ASP A 360 -2.12 2.41 -11.35
N PHE A 361 -3.46 2.33 -11.31
CA PHE A 361 -4.24 1.81 -12.41
C PHE A 361 -4.01 2.62 -13.70
N ALA A 362 -4.07 3.95 -13.64
CA ALA A 362 -3.81 4.82 -14.78
C ALA A 362 -2.36 4.69 -15.28
N ARG A 363 -1.37 4.68 -14.39
CA ARG A 363 0.06 4.51 -14.74
C ARG A 363 0.33 3.19 -15.46
N VAL A 364 -0.36 2.12 -15.08
CA VAL A 364 -0.15 0.80 -15.69
C VAL A 364 -0.93 0.65 -16.99
N ASN A 365 -2.18 1.13 -17.04
CA ASN A 365 -3.12 0.79 -18.10
C ASN A 365 -3.44 1.95 -19.05
N LEU A 366 -3.19 3.20 -18.63
CA LEU A 366 -3.46 4.43 -19.39
C LEU A 366 -2.15 5.16 -19.78
N LYS A 367 -1.08 4.40 -20.04
CA LYS A 367 0.26 4.91 -20.42
C LYS A 367 0.29 5.82 -21.64
N TYR A 368 -0.80 5.86 -22.40
CA TYR A 368 -0.97 6.72 -23.56
C TYR A 368 -1.30 8.18 -23.21
N LEU A 369 -1.67 8.48 -21.96
CA LEU A 369 -2.05 9.84 -21.53
C LEU A 369 -0.85 10.78 -21.32
N GLY A 370 0.39 10.28 -21.36
CA GLY A 370 1.60 11.11 -21.27
C GLY A 370 2.67 10.54 -20.34
N ASP A 371 3.64 11.38 -19.98
CA ASP A 371 4.75 11.01 -19.10
C ASP A 371 4.22 10.69 -17.69
N THR A 372 4.81 9.67 -17.05
CA THR A 372 4.28 9.10 -15.80
C THR A 372 4.10 10.14 -14.70
N ASP A 373 4.84 11.24 -14.70
CA ASP A 373 4.80 12.25 -13.64
C ASP A 373 3.56 13.16 -13.68
N THR A 374 2.75 13.08 -14.74
CA THR A 374 1.53 13.90 -14.92
C THR A 374 0.22 13.14 -14.69
N ILE A 375 0.27 11.81 -14.61
CA ILE A 375 -0.90 10.93 -14.45
C ILE A 375 -1.38 10.96 -13.00
N THR A 376 -2.69 11.11 -12.82
CA THR A 376 -3.37 11.20 -11.52
C THR A 376 -4.53 10.19 -11.42
N TYR A 377 -5.17 10.11 -10.25
CA TYR A 377 -6.38 9.30 -10.08
C TYR A 377 -7.58 9.81 -10.90
N ILE A 378 -7.60 11.10 -11.27
CA ILE A 378 -8.68 11.72 -12.04
C ILE A 378 -8.75 11.08 -13.43
N ASP A 379 -7.60 10.75 -14.01
CA ASP A 379 -7.50 10.10 -15.31
C ASP A 379 -8.20 8.72 -15.33
N THR A 380 -8.08 7.95 -14.24
CA THR A 380 -8.82 6.69 -14.09
C THR A 380 -10.32 6.92 -14.00
N LEU A 381 -10.76 7.93 -13.24
CA LEU A 381 -12.19 8.25 -13.11
C LEU A 381 -12.78 8.73 -14.44
N GLN A 382 -12.07 9.57 -15.18
CA GLN A 382 -12.48 10.04 -16.50
C GLN A 382 -12.55 8.87 -17.49
N TRP A 383 -11.52 8.00 -17.50
CA TRP A 383 -11.53 6.81 -18.34
C TRP A 383 -12.72 5.89 -18.04
N LEU A 384 -13.09 5.69 -16.77
CA LEU A 384 -14.27 4.90 -16.39
C LEU A 384 -15.59 5.51 -16.88
N GLN A 385 -15.66 6.83 -17.05
CA GLN A 385 -16.83 7.53 -17.60
C GLN A 385 -16.91 7.38 -19.12
N GLU A 386 -15.77 7.38 -19.81
CA GLU A 386 -15.68 7.41 -21.27
C GLU A 386 -15.61 6.01 -21.92
N THR A 387 -15.16 5.00 -21.18
CA THR A 387 -14.95 3.64 -21.71
C THR A 387 -16.25 2.97 -22.19
N GLN A 388 -16.15 2.20 -23.28
CA GLN A 388 -17.26 1.40 -23.83
C GLN A 388 -17.41 0.03 -23.13
N ASP A 389 -16.39 -0.38 -22.38
CA ASP A 389 -16.33 -1.64 -21.65
C ASP A 389 -17.14 -1.60 -20.35
N SER A 390 -17.71 -2.74 -19.95
CA SER A 390 -18.37 -2.85 -18.64
C SER A 390 -17.34 -2.98 -17.52
N TRP A 391 -17.59 -2.34 -16.39
CA TRP A 391 -16.64 -2.35 -15.28
C TRP A 391 -17.30 -2.42 -13.91
N LEU A 392 -16.54 -2.91 -12.93
CA LEU A 392 -16.90 -2.91 -11.51
C LEU A 392 -15.80 -2.22 -10.72
N LEU A 393 -16.17 -1.17 -9.98
CA LEU A 393 -15.27 -0.46 -9.06
C LEU A 393 -15.60 -0.87 -7.63
N PHE A 394 -14.66 -1.52 -6.95
CA PHE A 394 -14.87 -2.06 -5.60
C PHE A 394 -14.00 -1.32 -4.57
N PHE A 395 -14.65 -0.56 -3.68
CA PHE A 395 -14.04 0.09 -2.52
C PHE A 395 -14.16 -0.81 -1.28
N ASP A 396 -13.05 -1.39 -0.82
CA ASP A 396 -13.03 -2.24 0.37
C ASP A 396 -12.54 -1.47 1.60
N GLY A 397 -13.26 -1.57 2.72
CA GLY A 397 -12.82 -1.01 4.01
C GLY A 397 -12.96 0.51 4.13
N ALA A 398 -14.00 1.08 3.51
CA ALA A 398 -14.33 2.49 3.66
C ALA A 398 -14.83 2.76 5.08
N ASP A 399 -13.93 2.95 6.04
CA ASP A 399 -14.25 3.08 7.47
C ASP A 399 -13.90 4.43 8.08
N ASP A 400 -13.24 5.32 7.34
CA ASP A 400 -12.87 6.66 7.82
C ASP A 400 -14.11 7.58 7.86
N LEU A 401 -14.53 8.02 9.05
CA LEU A 401 -15.70 8.90 9.24
C LEU A 401 -15.55 10.28 8.59
N GLN A 402 -14.32 10.77 8.41
CA GLN A 402 -14.04 12.12 7.92
C GLN A 402 -13.81 12.16 6.41
N LEU A 403 -13.65 11.00 5.77
CA LEU A 403 -13.43 10.89 4.33
C LEU A 403 -14.77 10.79 3.60
N ASP A 404 -15.03 11.70 2.68
CA ASP A 404 -16.10 11.47 1.70
C ASP A 404 -15.53 10.65 0.52
N ILE A 405 -16.16 9.52 0.22
CA ILE A 405 -15.77 8.64 -0.90
C ILE A 405 -16.61 8.89 -2.16
N SER A 406 -17.73 9.60 -2.05
CA SER A 406 -18.60 9.94 -3.18
C SER A 406 -17.89 10.67 -4.33
N PRO A 407 -16.89 11.55 -4.10
CA PRO A 407 -16.15 12.20 -5.18
C PRO A 407 -15.38 11.22 -6.09
N TYR A 408 -15.13 9.99 -5.64
CA TYR A 408 -14.46 8.94 -6.42
C TYR A 408 -15.44 8.06 -7.21
N PHE A 409 -16.74 8.39 -7.24
CA PHE A 409 -17.75 7.62 -7.97
C PHE A 409 -17.93 8.20 -9.38
N PRO A 410 -17.44 7.52 -10.43
CA PRO A 410 -17.58 8.02 -11.80
C PRO A 410 -19.00 7.80 -12.31
N ILE A 411 -19.59 8.82 -12.94
CA ILE A 411 -20.94 8.74 -13.49
C ILE A 411 -20.89 7.94 -14.80
N SER A 412 -21.45 6.73 -14.81
CA SER A 412 -21.46 5.86 -16.00
C SER A 412 -22.67 4.94 -16.02
N TYR A 413 -23.25 4.70 -17.20
CA TYR A 413 -24.32 3.72 -17.38
C TYR A 413 -23.80 2.29 -17.65
N ARG A 414 -22.47 2.09 -17.69
CA ARG A 414 -21.82 0.81 -18.03
C ARG A 414 -21.07 0.17 -16.88
N GLY A 415 -21.02 0.82 -15.72
CA GLY A 415 -20.28 0.30 -14.58
C GLY A 415 -20.97 0.53 -13.25
N ASN A 416 -20.76 -0.42 -12.35
CA ASN A 416 -21.36 -0.45 -11.02
C ASN A 416 -20.30 -0.29 -9.94
N ILE A 417 -20.73 0.13 -8.75
CA ILE A 417 -19.86 0.38 -7.61
C ILE A 417 -20.24 -0.55 -6.46
N LEU A 418 -19.23 -1.16 -5.83
CA LEU A 418 -19.39 -1.95 -4.62
C LEU A 418 -18.59 -1.29 -3.50
N VAL A 419 -19.17 -1.20 -2.30
CA VAL A 419 -18.52 -0.61 -1.12
C VAL A 419 -18.66 -1.56 0.07
N THR A 420 -17.58 -1.80 0.82
CA THR A 420 -17.67 -2.39 2.17
C THR A 420 -17.31 -1.39 3.25
N THR A 421 -18.03 -1.41 4.38
CA THR A 421 -17.82 -0.46 5.47
C THR A 421 -18.28 -1.00 6.84
N ARG A 422 -17.71 -0.49 7.94
CA ARG A 422 -18.20 -0.66 9.31
C ARG A 422 -19.18 0.44 9.73
N LEU A 423 -19.29 1.52 8.96
CA LEU A 423 -20.05 2.69 9.33
C LEU A 423 -21.49 2.59 8.82
N GLU A 424 -22.44 2.62 9.73
CA GLU A 424 -23.86 2.68 9.38
C GLU A 424 -24.23 4.00 8.68
N SER A 425 -23.54 5.10 9.00
CA SER A 425 -23.74 6.40 8.33
C SER A 425 -23.48 6.36 6.82
N ARG A 426 -22.73 5.36 6.32
CA ARG A 426 -22.48 5.16 4.89
C ARG A 426 -23.56 4.36 4.17
N ALA A 427 -24.59 3.89 4.87
CA ALA A 427 -25.73 3.22 4.25
C ALA A 427 -26.43 4.10 3.19
N GLY A 428 -26.42 5.43 3.38
CA GLY A 428 -27.00 6.39 2.44
C GLY A 428 -26.30 6.49 1.08
N LEU A 429 -25.15 5.83 0.89
CA LEU A 429 -24.48 5.74 -0.40
C LEU A 429 -25.14 4.72 -1.34
N ALA A 430 -25.96 3.81 -0.82
CA ALA A 430 -26.58 2.76 -1.62
C ALA A 430 -27.57 3.34 -2.65
N GLN A 431 -27.42 2.92 -3.89
CA GLN A 431 -28.27 3.33 -5.00
C GLN A 431 -28.62 2.11 -5.87
N PRO A 432 -29.90 1.72 -5.98
CA PRO A 432 -31.05 2.25 -5.24
C PRO A 432 -30.95 1.90 -3.73
N PRO A 433 -31.79 2.48 -2.85
CA PRO A 433 -31.71 2.26 -1.40
C PRO A 433 -31.76 0.78 -0.97
N GLU A 434 -32.36 -0.07 -1.80
CA GLU A 434 -32.46 -1.53 -1.59
C GLU A 434 -31.13 -2.27 -1.86
N ALA A 435 -30.14 -1.62 -2.47
CA ALA A 435 -28.79 -2.15 -2.69
C ALA A 435 -27.91 -2.08 -1.42
N LEU A 436 -28.53 -2.17 -0.25
CA LEU A 436 -27.90 -2.10 1.07
C LEU A 436 -27.95 -3.46 1.76
N TYR A 437 -26.79 -4.00 2.10
CA TYR A 437 -26.66 -5.34 2.71
C TYR A 437 -26.02 -5.27 4.10
N PRO A 438 -26.83 -5.28 5.18
CA PRO A 438 -26.33 -5.41 6.54
C PRO A 438 -25.81 -6.83 6.78
N ILE A 439 -24.59 -6.94 7.31
CA ILE A 439 -23.95 -8.20 7.65
C ILE A 439 -23.70 -8.28 9.15
N SER A 440 -24.36 -9.25 9.77
CA SER A 440 -24.18 -9.62 11.18
C SER A 440 -23.30 -10.87 11.32
N GLY A 441 -23.32 -11.48 12.52
CA GLY A 441 -22.72 -12.80 12.76
C GLY A 441 -23.24 -13.86 11.78
N MET A 442 -22.45 -14.92 11.61
CA MET A 442 -22.79 -16.08 10.78
C MET A 442 -24.00 -16.84 11.35
N ASP A 443 -24.69 -17.58 10.48
CA ASP A 443 -25.68 -18.56 10.94
C ASP A 443 -25.01 -19.59 11.87
N PRO A 444 -25.66 -20.00 12.98
CA PRO A 444 -25.05 -20.92 13.95
C PRO A 444 -24.54 -22.24 13.35
N GLU A 445 -25.27 -22.85 12.41
CA GLU A 445 -24.84 -24.12 11.80
C GLU A 445 -23.66 -23.90 10.85
N ASP A 446 -23.69 -22.80 10.07
CA ASP A 446 -22.58 -22.41 9.20
C ASP A 446 -21.32 -22.06 10.01
N ALA A 447 -21.47 -21.40 11.16
CA ALA A 447 -20.39 -21.04 12.07
C ALA A 447 -19.69 -22.28 12.65
N SER A 448 -20.46 -23.25 13.15
CA SER A 448 -19.92 -24.51 13.67
C SER A 448 -19.29 -25.34 12.56
N SER A 449 -19.90 -25.38 11.37
CA SER A 449 -19.34 -26.04 10.19
C SER A 449 -18.00 -25.43 9.78
N LEU A 450 -17.89 -24.10 9.79
CA LEU A 450 -16.65 -23.37 9.53
C LEU A 450 -15.56 -23.74 10.53
N LEU A 451 -15.85 -23.69 11.84
CA LEU A 451 -14.89 -24.03 12.89
C LEU A 451 -14.35 -25.45 12.70
N LEU A 452 -15.25 -26.43 12.57
CA LEU A 452 -14.88 -27.83 12.39
C LEU A 452 -14.07 -28.06 11.11
N ARG A 453 -14.36 -27.33 10.03
CA ARG A 453 -13.60 -27.42 8.78
C ARG A 453 -12.18 -26.88 8.95
N VAL A 454 -12.01 -25.75 9.63
CA VAL A 454 -10.68 -25.15 9.87
C VAL A 454 -9.85 -26.03 10.79
N VAL A 455 -10.44 -26.56 11.87
CA VAL A 455 -9.76 -27.45 12.83
C VAL A 455 -9.24 -28.73 12.17
N ASN A 456 -10.04 -29.34 11.27
CA ASN A 456 -9.71 -30.62 10.64
C ASN A 456 -8.81 -30.52 9.39
N ARG A 457 -8.31 -29.32 9.04
CA ARG A 457 -7.54 -29.08 7.82
C ARG A 457 -6.33 -30.00 7.63
N ARG A 458 -5.65 -30.38 8.72
CA ARG A 458 -4.43 -31.22 8.70
C ARG A 458 -4.67 -32.72 8.90
N ALA A 459 -5.90 -33.13 9.25
CA ALA A 459 -6.28 -34.54 9.44
C ALA A 459 -7.74 -34.77 8.98
N PRO A 460 -8.01 -34.82 7.66
CA PRO A 460 -9.36 -34.90 7.10
C PRO A 460 -10.15 -36.17 7.50
N SER A 461 -9.46 -37.18 8.04
CA SER A 461 -9.96 -38.51 8.34
C SER A 461 -10.43 -38.72 9.78
N LYS A 462 -10.35 -37.71 10.67
CA LYS A 462 -10.96 -37.82 12.00
C LYS A 462 -12.49 -37.70 11.89
N PRO A 463 -13.26 -38.73 12.29
CA PRO A 463 -14.72 -38.64 12.28
C PRO A 463 -15.17 -37.53 13.25
N LYS A 464 -16.06 -36.66 12.78
CA LYS A 464 -16.69 -35.63 13.61
C LYS A 464 -17.47 -36.33 14.72
N THR A 465 -17.01 -36.27 15.95
CA THR A 465 -17.76 -36.82 17.07
C THR A 465 -18.91 -35.87 17.44
N ALA A 466 -20.00 -36.38 18.00
CA ALA A 466 -21.08 -35.54 18.51
C ALA A 466 -20.58 -34.54 19.58
N ALA A 467 -19.58 -34.95 20.37
CA ALA A 467 -18.92 -34.11 21.38
C ALA A 467 -18.15 -32.93 20.77
N ASP A 468 -17.49 -33.13 19.62
CA ASP A 468 -16.80 -32.04 18.90
C ASP A 468 -17.79 -31.01 18.35
N LYS A 469 -18.96 -31.46 17.86
CA LYS A 469 -20.02 -30.55 17.41
C LYS A 469 -20.57 -29.73 18.57
N MET A 470 -20.88 -30.36 19.70
CA MET A 470 -21.37 -29.65 20.89
C MET A 470 -20.36 -28.62 21.40
N SER A 471 -19.08 -28.96 21.43
CA SER A 471 -18.02 -28.04 21.85
C SER A 471 -17.84 -26.88 20.85
N ALA A 472 -17.97 -27.16 19.55
CA ALA A 472 -17.96 -26.14 18.52
C ALA A 472 -19.14 -25.17 18.66
N ASP A 473 -20.36 -25.69 18.85
CA ASP A 473 -21.59 -24.88 19.01
C ASP A 473 -21.52 -23.95 20.24
N ALA A 474 -20.87 -24.39 21.31
CA ALA A 474 -20.66 -23.57 22.50
C ALA A 474 -19.61 -22.48 22.24
N LEU A 475 -18.50 -22.82 21.58
CA LEU A 475 -17.42 -21.88 21.29
C LEU A 475 -17.83 -20.78 20.30
N VAL A 476 -18.52 -21.14 19.20
CA VAL A 476 -18.95 -20.14 18.19
C VAL A 476 -20.00 -19.16 18.74
N ARG A 477 -20.80 -19.60 19.71
CA ARG A 477 -21.75 -18.75 20.44
C ARG A 477 -21.02 -17.73 21.31
N ASP A 478 -19.98 -18.15 22.02
CA ASP A 478 -19.14 -17.26 22.83
C ASP A 478 -18.33 -16.27 21.97
N PHE A 479 -18.14 -16.60 20.67
CA PHE A 479 -17.59 -15.69 19.66
C PHE A 479 -18.60 -14.74 19.01
N GLY A 480 -19.87 -14.78 19.39
CA GLY A 480 -20.92 -13.99 18.73
C GLY A 480 -21.07 -14.29 17.24
N PHE A 481 -20.70 -15.52 16.82
CA PHE A 481 -20.74 -15.98 15.44
C PHE A 481 -19.90 -15.14 14.45
N LEU A 482 -18.83 -14.49 14.93
CA LEU A 482 -17.94 -13.69 14.07
C LEU A 482 -16.98 -14.59 13.30
N ALA A 483 -17.07 -14.57 11.97
CA ALA A 483 -16.27 -15.41 11.08
C ALA A 483 -14.76 -15.35 11.36
N LEU A 484 -14.21 -14.15 11.59
CA LEU A 484 -12.78 -13.96 11.82
C LEU A 484 -12.30 -14.60 13.14
N ALA A 485 -13.07 -14.45 14.23
CA ALA A 485 -12.75 -15.06 15.52
C ALA A 485 -12.78 -16.60 15.43
N ILE A 486 -13.78 -17.13 14.71
CA ILE A 486 -13.92 -18.57 14.46
C ILE A 486 -12.70 -19.11 13.69
N VAL A 487 -12.28 -18.43 12.62
CA VAL A 487 -11.13 -18.86 11.80
C VAL A 487 -9.83 -18.79 12.60
N HIS A 488 -9.60 -17.74 13.40
CA HIS A 488 -8.41 -17.61 14.24
C HIS A 488 -8.33 -18.75 15.26
N ALA A 489 -9.40 -18.99 16.02
CA ALA A 489 -9.46 -20.06 16.99
C ALA A 489 -9.28 -21.44 16.33
N GLY A 490 -9.99 -21.69 15.23
CA GLY A 490 -9.89 -22.95 14.49
C GLY A 490 -8.49 -23.22 13.93
N ALA A 491 -7.84 -22.19 13.39
CA ALA A 491 -6.47 -22.31 12.87
C ALA A 491 -5.48 -22.58 14.00
N TYR A 492 -5.66 -21.92 15.15
CA TYR A 492 -4.83 -22.16 16.32
C TYR A 492 -4.98 -23.60 16.85
N ILE A 493 -6.20 -24.08 17.03
CA ILE A 493 -6.49 -25.46 17.44
C ILE A 493 -5.86 -26.46 16.46
N ALA A 494 -5.99 -26.24 15.15
CA ALA A 494 -5.41 -27.10 14.12
C ALA A 494 -3.87 -27.18 14.17
N HIS A 495 -3.20 -26.14 14.68
CA HIS A 495 -1.74 -26.04 14.73
C HIS A 495 -1.15 -26.41 16.11
N SER A 496 -2.00 -26.59 17.13
CA SER A 496 -1.59 -26.91 18.49
C SER A 496 -1.68 -28.41 18.73
N THR A 497 -0.55 -29.06 19.02
CA THR A 497 -0.48 -30.50 19.23
C THR A 497 -1.26 -30.90 20.49
N GLY A 498 -2.28 -31.75 20.33
CA GLY A 498 -3.07 -32.28 21.45
C GLY A 498 -4.13 -31.35 22.02
N LEU A 499 -4.38 -30.18 21.42
CA LEU A 499 -5.41 -29.25 21.87
C LEU A 499 -6.78 -29.60 21.28
N SER A 500 -7.78 -29.84 22.13
CA SER A 500 -9.17 -30.08 21.71
C SER A 500 -9.97 -28.77 21.69
N ILE A 501 -11.11 -28.78 20.98
CA ILE A 501 -12.04 -27.63 20.95
C ILE A 501 -12.52 -27.30 22.37
N ALA A 502 -12.87 -28.32 23.16
CA ALA A 502 -13.31 -28.16 24.55
C ALA A 502 -12.22 -27.51 25.43
N LYS A 503 -10.98 -28.00 25.35
CA LYS A 503 -9.87 -27.44 26.14
C LYS A 503 -9.55 -25.98 25.77
N TYR A 504 -9.62 -25.65 24.48
CA TYR A 504 -9.48 -24.26 24.04
C TYR A 504 -10.64 -23.38 24.52
N HIS A 505 -11.86 -23.91 24.51
CA HIS A 505 -13.06 -23.19 24.98
C HIS A 505 -12.97 -22.83 26.46
N ASP A 506 -12.50 -23.76 27.30
CA ASP A 506 -12.28 -23.49 28.73
C ASP A 506 -11.24 -22.37 28.94
N GLN A 507 -10.09 -22.48 28.26
CA GLN A 507 -9.05 -21.45 28.29
C GLN A 507 -9.57 -20.08 27.83
N PHE A 508 -10.40 -20.06 26.79
CA PHE A 508 -11.00 -18.82 26.28
C PHE A 508 -11.94 -18.19 27.30
N ARG A 509 -12.76 -19.00 27.97
CA ARG A 509 -13.69 -18.52 28.99
C ARG A 509 -12.97 -17.95 30.21
N ASP A 510 -11.91 -18.62 30.66
CA ASP A 510 -11.12 -18.15 31.79
C ASP A 510 -10.42 -16.82 31.46
N ARG A 511 -9.78 -16.73 30.28
CA ARG A 511 -9.12 -15.49 29.85
C ARG A 511 -10.10 -14.35 29.59
N LYS A 512 -11.28 -14.66 29.03
CA LYS A 512 -12.36 -13.68 28.84
C LYS A 512 -12.88 -13.18 30.19
N ARG A 513 -12.98 -14.04 31.21
CA ARG A 513 -13.38 -13.64 32.57
C ARG A 513 -12.33 -12.73 33.20
N GLU A 514 -11.05 -13.11 33.15
CA GLU A 514 -9.94 -12.27 33.62
C GLU A 514 -9.93 -10.88 32.96
N MET A 515 -10.16 -10.82 31.63
CA MET A 515 -10.30 -9.56 30.93
C MET A 515 -11.52 -8.77 31.40
N LEU A 516 -12.71 -9.38 31.44
CA LEU A 516 -13.93 -8.69 31.86
C LEU A 516 -13.85 -8.17 33.30
N GLU A 517 -13.19 -8.90 34.21
CA GLU A 517 -12.93 -8.46 35.58
C GLU A 517 -11.99 -7.24 35.62
N LYS A 518 -10.93 -7.24 34.80
CA LYS A 518 -10.05 -6.07 34.62
C LYS A 518 -10.78 -4.87 34.00
N HIS A 519 -11.65 -5.10 33.02
CA HIS A 519 -12.42 -4.05 32.33
C HIS A 519 -13.59 -3.50 33.16
N SER A 520 -14.16 -4.29 34.07
CA SER A 520 -15.25 -3.85 34.97
C SER A 520 -14.82 -2.72 35.93
N LYS A 521 -13.51 -2.62 36.19
CA LYS A 521 -12.88 -1.59 37.02
C LYS A 521 -12.58 -0.28 36.27
N LEU A 522 -12.75 -0.25 34.94
CA LEU A 522 -12.53 0.95 34.12
C LEU A 522 -13.76 1.88 34.09
N PRO A 523 -13.57 3.20 33.91
CA PRO A 523 -14.64 4.17 33.69
C PRO A 523 -15.56 3.76 32.53
N GLN A 524 -16.85 4.10 32.60
CA GLN A 524 -17.86 3.64 31.64
C GLN A 524 -17.54 4.02 30.17
N ALA A 525 -16.82 5.12 29.95
CA ALA A 525 -16.35 5.56 28.63
C ALA A 525 -15.24 4.68 28.03
N SER A 526 -14.50 3.93 28.86
CA SER A 526 -13.40 3.05 28.47
C SER A 526 -13.84 1.58 28.34
N ARG A 527 -15.13 1.30 28.55
CA ARG A 527 -15.69 -0.05 28.41
C ARG A 527 -15.83 -0.37 26.93
N ILE A 528 -14.93 -1.23 26.47
CA ILE A 528 -14.92 -1.79 25.13
C ILE A 528 -16.24 -2.54 24.88
N SER A 529 -16.84 -2.41 23.69
CA SER A 529 -18.05 -3.17 23.34
C SER A 529 -17.77 -4.68 23.39
N ASN A 530 -18.73 -5.50 23.85
CA ASN A 530 -18.64 -6.98 23.86
C ASN A 530 -18.10 -7.61 22.54
N TYR A 531 -18.34 -6.94 21.42
CA TYR A 531 -17.82 -7.28 20.09
C TYR A 531 -16.28 -7.16 19.98
N LYS A 532 -15.73 -6.01 20.39
CA LYS A 532 -14.29 -5.71 20.35
C LYS A 532 -13.54 -6.62 21.34
N ASP A 533 -14.12 -6.90 22.51
CA ASP A 533 -13.57 -7.83 23.49
C ASP A 533 -13.38 -9.23 22.90
N THR A 534 -14.42 -9.75 22.23
CA THR A 534 -14.40 -11.12 21.74
C THR A 534 -13.32 -11.35 20.67
N VAL A 535 -13.21 -10.47 19.68
CA VAL A 535 -12.17 -10.58 18.62
C VAL A 535 -10.77 -10.35 19.21
N TYR A 536 -10.64 -9.39 20.12
CA TYR A 536 -9.38 -9.07 20.77
C TYR A 536 -8.91 -10.19 21.70
N THR A 537 -9.77 -10.75 22.55
CA THR A 537 -9.44 -11.88 23.42
C THR A 537 -8.98 -13.08 22.60
N THR A 538 -9.69 -13.44 21.52
CA THR A 538 -9.26 -14.52 20.63
C THR A 538 -7.91 -14.23 20.00
N TRP A 539 -7.69 -13.02 19.48
CA TRP A 539 -6.41 -12.63 18.88
C TRP A 539 -5.27 -12.62 19.91
N ASN A 540 -5.47 -12.01 21.07
CA ASN A 540 -4.46 -11.88 22.12
C ASN A 540 -4.06 -13.24 22.69
N MET A 541 -5.03 -14.14 22.93
CA MET A 541 -4.74 -15.51 23.32
C MET A 541 -3.92 -16.25 22.26
N CYS A 542 -4.34 -16.20 21.00
CA CYS A 542 -3.60 -16.82 19.91
C CYS A 542 -2.19 -16.22 19.78
N TYR A 543 -2.04 -14.92 20.02
CA TYR A 543 -0.80 -14.18 19.95
C TYR A 543 0.17 -14.54 21.10
N GLU A 544 -0.26 -14.47 22.37
CA GLU A 544 0.56 -14.82 23.54
C GLU A 544 1.10 -16.26 23.46
N LEU A 545 0.26 -17.18 22.98
CA LEU A 545 0.61 -18.59 22.87
C LEU A 545 1.66 -18.90 21.78
N LEU A 546 1.87 -17.99 20.82
CA LEU A 546 2.98 -18.11 19.86
C LEU A 546 4.34 -17.98 20.56
N GLY A 547 4.44 -17.15 21.60
CA GLY A 547 5.69 -16.94 22.36
C GLY A 547 6.02 -18.08 23.31
N GLN A 548 5.02 -18.71 23.93
CA GLN A 548 5.22 -19.79 24.92
C GLN A 548 5.76 -21.10 24.31
N HIS A 549 5.53 -21.35 23.02
CA HIS A 549 5.91 -22.61 22.36
C HIS A 549 7.23 -22.54 21.57
N GLY A 550 8.10 -21.57 21.88
CA GLY A 550 9.41 -21.44 21.22
C GLY A 550 9.34 -20.99 19.75
N LYS A 551 8.18 -20.53 19.27
CA LYS A 551 8.01 -19.96 17.92
C LYS A 551 8.24 -18.46 17.93
N GLN A 552 9.30 -18.02 18.60
CA GLN A 552 9.64 -16.61 18.81
C GLN A 552 9.47 -15.85 17.49
N GLY A 553 10.13 -16.32 16.41
CA GLY A 553 10.08 -15.74 15.06
C GLY A 553 8.69 -15.47 14.45
N THR A 554 7.63 -16.14 14.91
CA THR A 554 6.26 -15.90 14.41
C THR A 554 5.64 -14.63 15.03
N GLN A 555 5.94 -14.33 16.30
CA GLN A 555 5.50 -13.09 16.93
C GLN A 555 6.25 -11.89 16.34
N GLU A 556 7.57 -11.98 16.15
CA GLU A 556 8.31 -10.91 15.47
C GLU A 556 7.86 -10.73 14.02
N LEU A 557 7.49 -11.81 13.32
CA LEU A 557 6.96 -11.71 11.97
C LEU A 557 5.60 -10.99 11.93
N LEU A 558 4.70 -11.29 12.86
CA LEU A 558 3.42 -10.58 12.96
C LEU A 558 3.62 -9.11 13.31
N TRP A 559 4.64 -8.78 14.12
CA TRP A 559 5.06 -7.40 14.34
C TRP A 559 5.52 -6.77 13.03
N LEU A 560 6.45 -7.41 12.33
CA LEU A 560 6.99 -6.90 11.07
C LEU A 560 5.91 -6.65 10.02
N ILE A 561 4.96 -7.57 9.86
CA ILE A 561 3.83 -7.43 8.92
C ILE A 561 2.88 -6.31 9.33
N ALA A 562 2.72 -6.03 10.63
CA ALA A 562 1.91 -4.90 11.09
C ALA A 562 2.49 -3.53 10.67
N PHE A 563 3.79 -3.47 10.35
CA PHE A 563 4.47 -2.26 9.88
C PHE A 563 4.55 -2.14 8.36
N LEU A 564 4.38 -3.25 7.64
CA LEU A 564 4.41 -3.24 6.19
C LEU A 564 3.03 -2.85 5.66
N GLN A 565 3.00 -1.92 4.71
CA GLN A 565 1.80 -1.70 3.93
C GLN A 565 1.43 -3.01 3.24
N ARG A 566 0.14 -3.35 3.23
CA ARG A 566 -0.37 -4.67 2.78
C ARG A 566 -0.02 -5.01 1.32
N ASP A 567 0.45 -4.03 0.55
CA ASP A 567 0.82 -4.17 -0.86
C ASP A 567 2.30 -4.55 -1.03
N GLY A 568 2.59 -5.46 -1.96
CA GLY A 568 3.95 -5.78 -2.38
C GLY A 568 4.70 -6.77 -1.46
N ILE A 569 4.09 -7.23 -0.37
CA ILE A 569 4.67 -8.27 0.49
C ILE A 569 4.47 -9.64 -0.17
N THR A 570 5.54 -10.19 -0.77
CA THR A 570 5.49 -11.48 -1.47
C THR A 570 5.87 -12.64 -0.55
N ASN A 571 5.35 -13.84 -0.83
CA ASN A 571 5.77 -15.06 -0.13
C ASN A 571 7.28 -15.30 -0.21
N ALA A 572 7.94 -14.86 -1.29
CA ALA A 572 9.38 -14.96 -1.46
C ALA A 572 10.17 -14.17 -0.40
N ILE A 573 9.64 -13.05 0.10
CA ILE A 573 10.26 -12.29 1.21
C ILE A 573 10.25 -13.14 2.47
N PHE A 574 9.14 -13.83 2.75
CA PHE A 574 9.00 -14.69 3.93
C PHE A 574 9.80 -15.98 3.82
N GLU A 575 9.84 -16.63 2.66
CA GLU A 575 10.68 -17.79 2.41
C GLU A 575 12.15 -17.44 2.63
N ARG A 576 12.59 -16.29 2.11
CA ARG A 576 13.97 -15.81 2.30
C ARG A 576 14.26 -15.46 3.75
N ALA A 577 13.34 -14.79 4.45
CA ALA A 577 13.49 -14.49 5.88
C ALA A 577 13.57 -15.77 6.73
N ALA A 578 12.72 -16.77 6.44
CA ALA A 578 12.73 -18.05 7.13
C ALA A 578 14.04 -18.84 6.90
N ILE A 579 14.59 -18.81 5.68
CA ILE A 579 15.89 -19.44 5.36
C ILE A 579 17.04 -18.77 6.13
N ASN A 580 16.98 -17.45 6.32
CA ASN A 580 18.06 -16.68 6.95
C ASN A 580 17.81 -16.37 8.44
N ILE A 581 16.79 -16.96 9.06
CA ILE A 581 16.35 -16.62 10.43
C ILE A 581 17.43 -16.84 11.50
N HIS A 582 18.43 -17.69 11.20
CA HIS A 582 19.57 -17.98 12.07
C HIS A 582 20.80 -17.08 11.84
N LEU A 583 20.81 -16.30 10.76
CA LEU A 583 21.88 -15.36 10.42
C LEU A 583 21.47 -13.96 10.91
N TYR A 584 21.60 -13.73 12.22
CA TYR A 584 21.27 -12.44 12.86
C TYR A 584 22.31 -11.32 12.58
N ALA A 585 23.17 -11.52 11.57
CA ALA A 585 24.03 -10.48 11.01
C ALA A 585 23.62 -10.29 9.55
N PRO A 586 23.02 -9.15 9.18
CA PRO A 586 22.59 -8.94 7.81
C PRO A 586 23.84 -8.71 6.94
N ILE A 587 24.26 -9.73 6.18
CA ILE A 587 25.02 -9.47 4.95
C ILE A 587 23.98 -9.15 3.88
N LEU A 588 23.44 -7.93 3.92
CA LEU A 588 22.71 -7.37 2.79
C LEU A 588 23.76 -6.90 1.78
N PRO A 589 23.84 -7.47 0.57
CA PRO A 589 24.71 -6.93 -0.47
C PRO A 589 24.23 -5.51 -0.83
N ALA A 590 25.19 -4.60 -1.02
CA ALA A 590 24.99 -3.16 -1.15
C ALA A 590 24.41 -2.72 -2.50
N GLY A 591 23.21 -3.19 -2.85
CA GLY A 591 22.43 -2.65 -3.96
C GLY A 591 21.84 -1.27 -3.64
N GLU A 592 21.48 -0.54 -4.69
CA GLU A 592 20.83 0.79 -4.62
C GLU A 592 19.46 0.72 -3.90
N LEU A 593 18.70 -0.36 -4.14
CA LEU A 593 17.41 -0.63 -3.51
C LEU A 593 17.54 -0.86 -2.00
N GLU A 594 18.59 -1.54 -1.56
CA GLU A 594 18.87 -1.82 -0.15
C GLU A 594 19.41 -0.58 0.58
N LYS A 595 20.19 0.28 -0.07
CA LYS A 595 20.54 1.62 0.47
C LYS A 595 19.30 2.50 0.64
N TYR A 596 18.37 2.43 -0.31
CA TYR A 596 17.10 3.15 -0.24
C TYR A 596 16.20 2.61 0.89
N ALA A 597 16.10 1.29 1.04
CA ALA A 597 15.37 0.64 2.13
C ALA A 597 16.03 0.89 3.50
N TYR A 598 17.36 0.90 3.59
CA TYR A 598 18.11 1.25 4.80
C TYR A 598 17.88 2.72 5.20
N ASN A 599 17.88 3.64 4.23
CA ASN A 599 17.51 5.04 4.49
C ASN A 599 16.03 5.23 4.88
N TYR A 600 15.13 4.32 4.48
CA TYR A 600 13.72 4.31 4.88
C TYR A 600 13.47 3.61 6.24
N LEU A 601 14.36 2.67 6.62
CA LEU A 601 14.40 2.00 7.92
C LEU A 601 15.01 2.89 9.02
N VAL A 602 16.08 3.61 8.69
CA VAL A 602 16.73 4.61 9.56
C VAL A 602 15.96 5.94 9.53
N GLY A 603 15.33 6.25 8.39
CA GLY A 603 14.35 7.33 8.25
C GLY A 603 12.93 6.79 8.43
N LEU A 604 12.59 6.32 9.64
CA LEU A 604 11.24 5.96 10.06
C LEU A 604 10.21 6.96 9.50
N GLY A 605 9.43 6.54 8.50
CA GLY A 605 8.64 7.43 7.65
C GLY A 605 7.62 8.35 8.37
N PRO A 606 6.81 9.11 7.59
CA PRO A 606 5.89 10.14 8.10
C PRO A 606 4.95 9.68 9.23
N HIS A 607 4.68 8.37 9.35
CA HIS A 607 3.80 7.81 10.37
C HIS A 607 4.40 7.81 11.77
N VAL A 608 5.68 7.46 11.91
CA VAL A 608 6.39 7.51 13.20
C VAL A 608 6.75 8.95 13.54
N GLN A 609 7.16 9.78 12.56
CA GLN A 609 7.33 11.23 12.76
C GLN A 609 6.02 11.94 13.17
N LYS A 610 4.86 11.49 12.68
CA LYS A 610 3.55 12.00 13.11
C LYS A 610 3.19 11.55 14.53
N LEU A 611 3.44 10.28 14.88
CA LEU A 611 3.32 9.76 16.25
C LEU A 611 4.21 10.50 17.25
N LEU A 612 5.42 10.87 16.83
CA LEU A 612 6.39 11.59 17.65
C LEU A 612 6.08 13.10 17.75
N SER A 613 5.53 13.71 16.69
CA SER A 613 5.25 15.17 16.64
C SER A 613 3.88 15.58 17.22
N GLU A 614 2.86 14.72 17.19
CA GLU A 614 1.52 15.03 17.73
C GLU A 614 1.37 14.75 19.25
N SER A 615 2.42 14.23 19.91
CA SER A 615 2.38 13.78 21.32
C SER A 615 2.32 14.87 22.39
N HIS A 616 2.35 16.16 22.03
CA HIS A 616 2.36 17.26 23.00
C HIS A 616 1.03 18.01 23.15
N LYS A 617 -0.03 17.59 22.45
CA LYS A 617 -1.40 18.03 22.71
C LYS A 617 -2.36 16.88 22.46
N LEU A 618 -2.82 16.22 23.53
CA LEU A 618 -4.09 15.51 23.47
C LEU A 618 -5.17 16.57 23.28
N PRO A 619 -5.96 16.56 22.17
CA PRO A 619 -7.14 17.38 22.08
C PRO A 619 -8.18 16.78 23.03
N ASP A 620 -8.69 17.62 23.93
CA ASP A 620 -9.90 17.33 24.69
C ASP A 620 -11.04 16.93 23.72
N GLU A 621 -11.80 15.91 24.13
CA GLU A 621 -13.16 15.53 23.68
C GLU A 621 -13.44 14.89 22.30
N GLU A 622 -12.52 14.76 21.34
CA GLU A 622 -12.82 14.05 20.07
C GLU A 622 -12.21 12.64 19.97
N ALA A 623 -12.81 11.71 20.72
CA ALA A 623 -12.56 10.28 20.59
C ALA A 623 -13.14 9.73 19.27
N ASN A 624 -12.35 9.70 18.18
CA ASN A 624 -12.51 8.75 17.06
C ASN A 624 -11.42 8.80 15.95
N ARG A 625 -10.30 9.52 16.14
CA ARG A 625 -9.16 9.39 15.21
C ARG A 625 -8.32 8.17 15.58
N TRP A 626 -8.38 7.14 14.72
CA TRP A 626 -7.43 6.03 14.61
C TRP A 626 -6.60 5.77 15.87
N GLU A 627 -7.10 4.87 16.73
CA GLU A 627 -6.33 4.32 17.85
C GLU A 627 -5.04 3.66 17.31
N VAL A 628 -3.96 4.44 17.15
CA VAL A 628 -2.63 3.91 17.46
C VAL A 628 -2.63 3.72 18.96
N ASN A 629 -3.30 2.65 19.38
CA ASN A 629 -3.32 2.20 20.75
C ASN A 629 -1.86 2.03 21.17
N CYS A 630 -1.51 2.43 22.40
CA CYS A 630 -0.22 2.21 23.02
C CYS A 630 0.37 0.81 22.73
N ASN A 631 -0.48 -0.20 22.54
CA ASN A 631 -0.11 -1.54 22.08
C ASN A 631 0.70 -1.56 20.76
N HIS A 632 0.34 -0.77 19.75
CA HIS A 632 1.09 -0.66 18.49
C HIS A 632 2.46 -0.01 18.72
N ALA A 633 2.52 1.05 19.53
CA ALA A 633 3.75 1.73 19.89
C ALA A 633 4.72 0.85 20.71
N VAL A 634 4.20 -0.06 21.55
CA VAL A 634 5.01 -1.11 22.20
C VAL A 634 5.60 -2.09 21.19
N CYS A 635 4.85 -2.47 20.14
CA CYS A 635 5.41 -3.32 19.08
C CYS A 635 6.60 -2.66 18.38
N PHE A 636 6.52 -1.35 18.11
CA PHE A 636 7.65 -0.59 17.55
C PHE A 636 8.86 -0.58 18.49
N ALA A 637 8.64 -0.37 19.79
CA ALA A 637 9.71 -0.43 20.79
C ALA A 637 10.37 -1.82 20.84
N ASN A 638 9.61 -2.90 20.73
CA ASN A 638 10.18 -4.26 20.67
C ASN A 638 11.07 -4.49 19.45
N VAL A 639 10.71 -3.90 18.30
CA VAL A 639 11.56 -3.96 17.11
C VAL A 639 12.87 -3.21 17.35
N PHE A 640 12.81 -1.98 17.88
CA PHE A 640 14.01 -1.21 18.22
C PHE A 640 14.91 -1.96 19.21
N LYS A 641 14.31 -2.60 20.23
CA LYS A 641 15.01 -3.49 21.16
C LYS A 641 15.71 -4.65 20.45
N SER A 642 15.03 -5.35 19.54
CA SER A 642 15.63 -6.48 18.79
C SER A 642 16.78 -6.03 17.87
N MET A 643 16.70 -4.81 17.34
CA MET A 643 17.70 -4.19 16.48
C MET A 643 18.81 -3.48 17.28
N LYS A 644 18.72 -3.46 18.61
CA LYS A 644 19.63 -2.72 19.51
C LYS A 644 19.67 -1.20 19.23
N LEU A 645 18.56 -0.64 18.72
CA LEU A 645 18.34 0.79 18.51
C LEU A 645 17.81 1.40 19.81
N TRP A 646 18.70 1.53 20.78
CA TRP A 646 18.33 1.85 22.16
C TRP A 646 17.71 3.23 22.37
N PRO A 647 18.22 4.33 21.76
CA PRO A 647 17.63 5.66 21.94
C PRO A 647 16.20 5.76 21.41
N GLU A 648 15.92 5.15 20.26
CA GLU A 648 14.60 5.15 19.63
C GLU A 648 13.60 4.28 20.42
N GLU A 649 14.09 3.17 21.01
CA GLU A 649 13.31 2.34 21.91
C GLU A 649 12.91 3.08 23.19
N GLU A 650 13.90 3.73 23.82
CA GLU A 650 13.72 4.46 25.08
C GLU A 650 12.75 5.63 24.90
N ASP A 651 12.95 6.45 23.86
CA ASP A 651 12.09 7.58 23.55
C ASP A 651 10.64 7.13 23.33
N LEU A 652 10.45 6.05 22.56
CA LEU A 652 9.12 5.55 22.27
C LEU A 652 8.46 4.92 23.51
N ARG A 653 9.15 4.06 24.27
CA ARG A 653 8.60 3.46 25.49
C ARG A 653 8.26 4.49 26.54
N THR A 654 9.07 5.52 26.70
CA THR A 654 8.82 6.62 27.64
C THR A 654 7.53 7.35 27.25
N LYS A 655 7.36 7.69 25.96
CA LYS A 655 6.14 8.32 25.46
C LYS A 655 4.91 7.43 25.63
N VAL A 656 5.04 6.13 25.39
CA VAL A 656 3.95 5.16 25.59
C VAL A 656 3.60 5.02 27.07
N ALA A 657 4.60 4.98 27.96
CA ALA A 657 4.38 4.91 29.39
C ALA A 657 3.61 6.14 29.90
N VAL A 658 3.99 7.35 29.46
CA VAL A 658 3.27 8.60 29.79
C VAL A 658 1.85 8.57 29.25
N ALA A 659 1.66 8.17 27.99
CA ALA A 659 0.33 8.10 27.38
C ALA A 659 -0.58 7.07 28.08
N ARG A 660 -0.06 5.87 28.40
CA ARG A 660 -0.81 4.85 29.14
C ARG A 660 -1.08 5.25 30.59
N ALA A 661 -0.12 5.86 31.27
CA ALA A 661 -0.30 6.34 32.63
C ALA A 661 -1.42 7.39 32.70
N ASN A 662 -1.49 8.30 31.71
CA ASN A 662 -2.56 9.30 31.63
C ASN A 662 -3.94 8.68 31.29
N LEU A 663 -3.96 7.61 30.49
CA LEU A 663 -5.20 7.00 30.00
C LEU A 663 -5.79 5.93 30.96
N LEU A 664 -4.92 5.07 31.50
CA LEU A 664 -5.27 3.86 32.26
C LEU A 664 -4.82 3.93 33.72
N GLY A 665 -4.01 4.93 34.08
CA GLY A 665 -3.37 5.03 35.38
C GLY A 665 -2.01 4.33 35.44
N LEU A 666 -1.18 4.73 36.41
CA LEU A 666 0.13 4.12 36.70
C LEU A 666 0.01 2.66 37.17
N GLU A 667 -1.16 2.31 37.70
CA GLU A 667 -1.49 1.01 38.26
C GLU A 667 -1.89 -0.05 37.22
N ASP A 668 -2.06 0.35 35.95
CA ASP A 668 -2.46 -0.57 34.89
C ASP A 668 -1.37 -1.61 34.58
N PRO A 669 -1.71 -2.91 34.47
CA PRO A 669 -0.73 -3.96 34.20
C PRO A 669 0.10 -3.75 32.92
N ALA A 670 -0.47 -3.14 31.88
CA ALA A 670 0.27 -2.87 30.64
C ALA A 670 1.18 -1.64 30.76
N THR A 671 0.87 -0.68 31.65
CA THR A 671 1.78 0.41 32.03
C THR A 671 2.97 -0.15 32.81
N LEU A 672 2.72 -1.02 33.79
CA LEU A 672 3.79 -1.66 34.59
C LEU A 672 4.67 -2.58 33.76
N GLN A 673 4.10 -3.37 32.84
CA GLN A 673 4.87 -4.21 31.92
C GLN A 673 5.77 -3.36 30.99
N ASN A 674 5.31 -2.18 30.56
CA ASN A 674 6.14 -1.28 29.77
C ASN A 674 7.35 -0.75 30.54
N ALA A 675 7.14 -0.41 31.83
CA ALA A 675 8.20 0.05 32.71
C ALA A 675 9.22 -1.06 32.98
N ASP A 676 8.76 -2.30 33.21
CA ASP A 676 9.64 -3.47 33.36
C ASP A 676 10.49 -3.69 32.10
N ASP A 677 9.88 -3.62 30.91
CA ASP A 677 10.61 -3.80 29.65
C ASP A 677 11.68 -2.72 29.43
N LEU A 678 11.38 -1.47 29.79
CA LEU A 678 12.29 -0.33 29.71
C LEU A 678 13.43 -0.47 30.73
N ALA A 679 13.13 -0.92 31.95
CA ALA A 679 14.14 -1.20 32.97
C ALA A 679 15.07 -2.34 32.55
N GLN A 680 14.52 -3.39 31.94
CA GLN A 680 15.29 -4.48 31.35
C GLN A 680 16.17 -4.02 30.19
N ASN A 681 15.71 -3.03 29.40
CA ASN A 681 16.54 -2.42 28.36
C ASN A 681 17.73 -1.68 29.00
N TYR A 682 17.49 -0.83 29.99
CA TYR A 682 18.58 -0.15 30.71
C TYR A 682 19.60 -1.14 31.28
N TRP A 683 19.14 -2.26 31.84
CA TRP A 683 20.02 -3.35 32.28
C TRP A 683 20.89 -3.90 31.15
N ASN A 684 20.29 -4.21 29.99
CA ASN A 684 21.01 -4.77 28.84
C ASN A 684 22.05 -3.80 28.25
N GLN A 685 21.85 -2.49 28.43
CA GLN A 685 22.81 -1.45 28.04
C GLN A 685 23.91 -1.20 29.08
N GLY A 686 23.83 -1.83 30.27
CA GLY A 686 24.72 -1.54 31.39
C GLY A 686 24.38 -0.24 32.13
N LEU A 687 23.23 0.38 31.84
CA LEU A 687 22.72 1.58 32.53
C LEU A 687 22.03 1.19 33.86
N VAL A 688 22.78 0.52 34.73
CA VAL A 688 22.26 -0.18 35.92
C VAL A 688 21.50 0.75 36.86
N ASN A 689 21.95 1.99 37.06
CA ASN A 689 21.28 2.95 37.96
C ASN A 689 19.89 3.37 37.45
N ARG A 690 19.69 3.45 36.12
CA ARG A 690 18.38 3.76 35.53
C ARG A 690 17.42 2.58 35.67
N ALA A 691 17.93 1.36 35.48
CA ALA A 691 17.16 0.13 35.72
C ALA A 691 16.72 0.03 37.20
N GLU A 692 17.63 0.31 38.14
CA GLU A 692 17.37 0.30 39.58
C GLU A 692 16.24 1.27 39.96
N THR A 693 16.33 2.51 39.47
CA THR A 693 15.34 3.56 39.76
C THR A 693 13.95 3.11 39.28
N LEU A 694 13.87 2.65 38.03
CA LEU A 694 12.59 2.29 37.42
C LEU A 694 11.98 1.02 38.04
N TYR A 695 12.77 -0.02 38.33
CA TYR A 695 12.26 -1.20 39.02
C TYR A 695 11.83 -0.89 40.47
N SER A 696 12.46 0.08 41.14
CA SER A 696 12.04 0.52 42.47
C SER A 696 10.69 1.24 42.43
N GLU A 697 10.49 2.14 41.46
CA GLU A 697 9.20 2.80 41.24
C GLU A 697 8.09 1.79 40.94
N VAL A 698 8.34 0.83 40.05
CA VAL A 698 7.38 -0.24 39.72
C VAL A 698 7.04 -1.09 40.93
N LEU A 699 8.02 -1.41 41.79
CA LEU A 699 7.78 -2.16 43.02
C LEU A 699 6.86 -1.42 43.98
N GLU A 700 7.06 -0.12 44.19
CA GLU A 700 6.21 0.70 45.06
C GLU A 700 4.76 0.78 44.54
N VAL A 701 4.57 0.91 43.22
CA VAL A 701 3.22 0.86 42.64
C VAL A 701 2.58 -0.52 42.87
N ARG A 702 3.33 -1.61 42.65
CA ARG A 702 2.82 -2.98 42.87
C ARG A 702 2.47 -3.26 44.33
N ARG A 703 3.21 -2.69 45.30
CA ARG A 703 2.89 -2.76 46.74
C ARG A 703 1.55 -2.12 47.10
N GLY A 704 1.15 -1.07 46.39
CA GLY A 704 -0.17 -0.46 46.55
C GLY A 704 -1.32 -1.34 46.03
N LEU A 705 -1.02 -2.25 45.08
CA LEU A 705 -2.02 -3.03 44.34
C LEU A 705 -2.21 -4.45 44.86
N HIS A 706 -1.14 -5.05 45.35
CA HIS A 706 -1.09 -6.47 45.67
C HIS A 706 -0.56 -6.71 47.07
N ARG A 707 -0.86 -7.91 47.61
CA ARG A 707 -0.19 -8.41 48.82
C ARG A 707 1.26 -8.74 48.50
N GLU A 708 2.15 -8.62 49.49
CA GLU A 708 3.60 -8.80 49.37
C GLU A 708 4.04 -10.15 48.77
N ASP A 709 3.18 -11.17 48.81
CA ASP A 709 3.40 -12.51 48.25
C ASP A 709 2.99 -12.67 46.77
N HIS A 710 2.47 -11.62 46.13
CA HIS A 710 2.04 -11.66 44.73
C HIS A 710 3.22 -11.80 43.76
N ASN A 711 3.08 -12.65 42.73
CA ASN A 711 4.16 -13.00 41.80
C ASN A 711 4.79 -11.78 41.09
N ASP A 712 4.01 -10.73 40.81
CA ASP A 712 4.53 -9.50 40.19
C ASP A 712 5.45 -8.71 41.12
N ILE A 713 5.16 -8.69 42.43
CA ILE A 713 6.03 -8.09 43.46
C ILE A 713 7.32 -8.91 43.57
N LEU A 714 7.20 -10.24 43.66
CA LEU A 714 8.35 -11.14 43.72
C LEU A 714 9.24 -11.00 42.48
N THR A 715 8.64 -10.78 41.30
CA THR A 715 9.38 -10.53 40.06
C THR A 715 10.18 -9.22 40.13
N SER A 716 9.56 -8.11 40.54
CA SER A 716 10.27 -6.83 40.76
C SER A 716 11.38 -6.96 41.80
N LYS A 717 11.11 -7.61 42.93
CA LYS A 717 12.11 -7.84 43.99
C LYS A 717 13.31 -8.62 43.47
N ARG A 718 13.09 -9.65 42.66
CA ARG A 718 14.14 -10.46 42.02
C ARG A 718 15.02 -9.63 41.08
N HIS A 719 14.43 -8.74 40.28
CA HIS A 719 15.19 -7.85 39.40
C HIS A 719 16.07 -6.87 40.19
N LEU A 720 15.54 -6.26 41.25
CA LEU A 720 16.31 -5.40 42.15
C LEU A 720 17.42 -6.16 42.88
N ALA A 721 17.15 -7.37 43.38
CA ALA A 721 18.15 -8.21 44.04
C ALA A 721 19.33 -8.52 43.11
N SER A 722 19.03 -8.83 41.84
CA SER A 722 20.04 -9.08 40.80
C SER A 722 20.86 -7.82 40.50
N ILE A 723 20.21 -6.65 40.46
CA ILE A 723 20.88 -5.36 40.27
C ILE A 723 21.85 -5.06 41.42
N TYR A 724 21.39 -5.19 42.67
CA TYR A 724 22.24 -4.97 43.83
C TYR A 724 23.41 -5.95 43.90
N GLN A 725 23.19 -7.22 43.57
CA GLN A 725 24.23 -8.24 43.50
C GLN A 725 25.30 -7.92 42.44
N TYR A 726 24.88 -7.40 41.29
CA TYR A 726 25.80 -6.97 40.22
C TYR A 726 26.58 -5.71 40.60
N GLN A 727 25.96 -4.75 41.29
CA GLN A 727 26.64 -3.57 41.84
C GLN A 727 27.56 -3.90 43.04
N GLY A 728 27.55 -5.13 43.54
CA GLY A 728 28.31 -5.54 44.73
C GLY A 728 27.69 -5.06 46.06
N ARG A 729 26.46 -4.52 46.03
CA ARG A 729 25.68 -4.10 47.20
C ARG A 729 24.98 -5.31 47.83
N LEU A 730 25.78 -6.26 48.31
CA LEU A 730 25.29 -7.55 48.80
C LEU A 730 24.36 -7.40 50.01
N SER A 731 24.59 -6.43 50.89
CA SER A 731 23.72 -6.14 52.04
C SER A 731 22.28 -5.80 51.61
N ASP A 732 22.14 -5.12 50.47
CA ASP A 732 20.84 -4.70 49.94
C ASP A 732 20.19 -5.84 49.15
N ALA A 733 20.99 -6.71 48.53
CA ALA A 733 20.49 -7.86 47.77
C ALA A 733 19.89 -8.97 48.66
N VAL A 734 20.49 -9.24 49.82
CA VAL A 734 20.07 -10.32 50.75
C VAL A 734 18.57 -10.28 51.09
N PRO A 735 18.01 -9.17 51.63
CA PRO A 735 16.61 -9.18 52.05
C PRO A 735 15.64 -9.38 50.87
N PHE A 736 15.98 -8.87 49.68
CA PHE A 736 15.16 -9.10 48.49
C PHE A 736 15.20 -10.55 48.03
N TRP A 737 16.38 -11.19 48.05
CA TRP A 737 16.49 -12.61 47.71
C TRP A 737 15.83 -13.52 48.75
N GLU A 738 15.94 -13.24 50.05
CA GLU A 738 15.24 -13.95 51.12
C GLU A 738 13.71 -13.88 50.90
N ASP A 739 13.17 -12.68 50.65
CA ASP A 739 11.74 -12.48 50.36
C ASP A 739 11.27 -13.24 49.12
N VAL A 740 12.05 -13.21 48.03
CA VAL A 740 11.70 -13.88 46.76
C VAL A 740 11.68 -15.39 46.92
N VAL A 741 12.68 -15.96 47.62
CA VAL A 741 12.75 -17.39 47.87
C VAL A 741 11.55 -17.85 48.71
N GLU A 742 11.22 -17.13 49.78
CA GLU A 742 10.07 -17.49 50.62
C GLU A 742 8.74 -17.35 49.87
N GLY A 743 8.56 -16.27 49.12
CA GLY A 743 7.35 -16.07 48.30
C GLY A 743 7.17 -17.15 47.22
N TYR A 744 8.25 -17.56 46.54
CA TYR A 744 8.19 -18.65 45.56
C TYR A 744 8.03 -20.04 46.18
N ARG A 745 8.58 -20.28 47.38
CA ARG A 745 8.30 -21.51 48.14
C ARG A 745 6.82 -21.66 48.43
N VAL A 746 6.17 -20.59 48.90
CA VAL A 746 4.74 -20.60 49.23
C VAL A 746 3.87 -20.71 47.97
N SER A 747 4.19 -19.97 46.90
CA SER A 747 3.35 -19.89 45.71
C SER A 747 3.55 -21.02 44.69
N LYS A 748 4.78 -21.48 44.49
CA LYS A 748 5.14 -22.48 43.46
C LYS A 748 5.61 -23.82 44.03
N GLY A 749 5.93 -23.86 45.33
CA GLY A 749 6.54 -25.01 45.99
C GLY A 749 8.07 -24.92 46.07
N GLY A 750 8.65 -25.54 47.10
CA GLY A 750 10.09 -25.49 47.37
C GLY A 750 10.96 -26.19 46.33
N ASN A 751 10.45 -27.24 45.68
CA ASN A 751 11.16 -28.00 44.65
C ASN A 751 10.93 -27.48 43.22
N HIS A 752 10.23 -26.36 43.05
CA HIS A 752 10.01 -25.77 41.74
C HIS A 752 11.33 -25.22 41.16
N PRO A 753 11.66 -25.43 39.87
CA PRO A 753 12.95 -25.01 39.30
C PRO A 753 13.28 -23.53 39.48
N GLU A 754 12.29 -22.65 39.37
CA GLU A 754 12.49 -21.21 39.61
C GLU A 754 12.79 -20.87 41.08
N THR A 755 12.21 -21.61 42.03
CA THR A 755 12.51 -21.46 43.46
C THR A 755 13.96 -21.86 43.71
N LEU A 756 14.39 -23.01 43.18
CA LEU A 756 15.77 -23.48 43.29
C LEU A 756 16.77 -22.51 42.64
N THR A 757 16.43 -21.91 41.49
CA THR A 757 17.28 -20.89 40.84
C THR A 757 17.43 -19.64 41.69
N CYS A 758 16.36 -19.18 42.34
CA CYS A 758 16.43 -18.03 43.25
C CYS A 758 17.23 -18.38 44.52
N MET A 759 17.12 -19.62 45.01
CA MET A 759 17.92 -20.11 46.11
C MET A 759 19.41 -20.17 45.77
N GLU A 760 19.79 -20.62 44.57
CA GLU A 760 21.19 -20.54 44.08
C GLU A 760 21.69 -19.09 44.05
N SER A 761 20.84 -18.14 43.67
CA SER A 761 21.21 -16.72 43.62
C SER A 761 21.40 -16.14 45.03
N LEU A 762 20.51 -16.49 45.97
CA LEU A 762 20.65 -16.13 47.39
C LEU A 762 21.92 -16.75 47.99
N ALA A 763 22.23 -17.98 47.59
CA ALA A 763 23.39 -18.71 48.04
C ALA A 763 24.71 -18.04 47.64
N ASP A 764 24.82 -17.62 46.38
CA ASP A 764 25.95 -16.80 45.89
C ASP A 764 26.11 -15.51 46.72
N VAL A 765 25.00 -14.84 47.04
CA VAL A 765 25.04 -13.60 47.83
C VAL A 765 25.50 -13.86 49.27
N TYR A 766 25.07 -14.94 49.91
CA TYR A 766 25.58 -15.31 51.23
C TYR A 766 27.06 -15.64 51.22
N LEU A 767 27.51 -16.43 50.24
CA LEU A 767 28.92 -16.78 50.09
C LEU A 767 29.78 -15.52 49.91
N ARG A 768 29.40 -14.63 49.00
CA ARG A 768 30.14 -13.39 48.71
C ARG A 768 30.07 -12.36 49.84
N SER A 769 29.05 -12.43 50.70
CA SER A 769 28.95 -11.62 51.92
C SER A 769 29.52 -12.29 53.16
N ALA A 770 30.20 -13.44 53.01
CA ALA A 770 30.79 -14.25 54.07
C ALA A 770 29.80 -14.72 55.16
N GLN A 771 28.52 -14.83 54.83
CA GLN A 771 27.48 -15.39 55.71
C GLN A 771 27.42 -16.92 55.59
N LEU A 772 28.54 -17.58 55.90
CA LEU A 772 28.73 -19.02 55.64
C LEU A 772 27.71 -19.93 56.35
N ASP A 773 27.27 -19.57 57.56
CA ASP A 773 26.25 -20.36 58.29
C ASP A 773 24.86 -20.32 57.62
N LYS A 774 24.47 -19.16 57.08
CA LYS A 774 23.22 -19.04 56.33
C LYS A 774 23.29 -19.79 55.02
N GLU A 775 24.44 -19.72 54.35
CA GLU A 775 24.68 -20.43 53.10
C GLU A 775 24.65 -21.95 53.30
N GLU A 776 25.35 -22.47 54.30
CA GLU A 776 25.34 -23.89 54.64
C GLU A 776 23.91 -24.39 54.88
N LYS A 777 23.14 -23.64 55.68
CA LYS A 777 21.73 -23.98 55.96
C LYS A 777 20.90 -24.01 54.68
N LEU A 778 21.05 -23.01 53.80
CA LEU A 778 20.31 -22.91 52.55
C LEU A 778 20.64 -24.07 51.61
N ARG A 779 21.93 -24.39 51.45
CA ARG A 779 22.40 -25.52 50.62
C ARG A 779 21.87 -26.85 51.11
N ARG A 780 21.87 -27.09 52.42
CA ARG A 780 21.27 -28.31 53.01
C ARG A 780 19.77 -28.40 52.72
N ASP A 781 19.05 -27.29 52.80
CA ASP A 781 17.63 -27.22 52.47
C ASP A 781 17.38 -27.55 50.99
N MET A 782 18.17 -27.00 50.07
CA MET A 782 18.10 -27.33 48.62
C MET A 782 18.30 -28.82 48.34
N ILE A 783 19.33 -29.43 48.94
CA ILE A 783 19.64 -30.86 48.76
C ILE A 783 18.45 -31.73 49.22
N ASN A 784 17.74 -31.34 50.27
CA ASN A 784 16.57 -32.06 50.77
C ASN A 784 15.33 -31.88 49.87
N LEU A 785 15.23 -30.76 49.15
CA LEU A 785 14.12 -30.47 48.22
C LEU A 785 14.30 -31.14 46.85
N MET A 786 15.55 -31.36 46.42
CA MET A 786 15.89 -31.99 45.14
C MET A 786 15.69 -33.51 45.18
N LEU A 787 15.12 -34.06 44.11
CA LEU A 787 14.99 -35.52 43.94
C LEU A 787 16.35 -36.18 43.77
N ASP A 788 16.46 -37.47 44.09
CA ASP A 788 17.73 -38.18 44.07
C ASP A 788 18.31 -38.42 42.67
N ASP A 789 17.48 -38.36 41.64
CA ASP A 789 17.81 -38.47 40.23
C ASP A 789 17.96 -37.08 39.55
N ASP A 790 17.85 -35.99 40.31
CA ASP A 790 18.01 -34.63 39.82
C ASP A 790 19.48 -34.35 39.44
N PRO A 791 19.78 -33.92 38.20
CA PRO A 791 21.14 -33.67 37.75
C PRO A 791 21.84 -32.51 38.45
N ASP A 792 21.10 -31.59 39.07
CA ASP A 792 21.68 -30.42 39.74
C ASP A 792 22.02 -30.69 41.22
N LYS A 793 21.46 -31.77 41.80
CA LYS A 793 21.68 -32.14 43.20
C LYS A 793 23.15 -32.40 43.54
N PRO A 794 23.95 -33.13 42.73
CA PRO A 794 25.38 -33.27 42.97
C PRO A 794 26.11 -31.92 42.98
N THR A 795 25.78 -31.00 42.08
CA THR A 795 26.38 -29.65 42.05
C THR A 795 26.14 -28.89 43.35
N CYS A 796 24.91 -28.93 43.88
CA CYS A 796 24.60 -28.31 45.17
C CYS A 796 25.35 -28.97 46.33
N MET A 797 25.54 -30.29 46.31
CA MET A 797 26.33 -31.02 47.31
C MET A 797 27.81 -30.64 47.27
N ARG A 798 28.37 -30.44 46.07
CA ARG A 798 29.75 -29.95 45.91
C ARG A 798 29.92 -28.54 46.48
N ARG A 799 28.98 -27.63 46.18
CA ARG A 799 29.00 -26.27 46.76
C ARG A 799 28.90 -26.28 48.29
N LEU A 800 28.11 -27.18 48.88
CA LEU A 800 28.08 -27.35 50.33
C LEU A 800 29.43 -27.79 50.90
N ALA A 801 30.13 -28.71 50.23
CA ALA A 801 31.48 -29.11 50.64
C ALA A 801 32.46 -27.93 50.61
N GLU A 802 32.43 -27.11 49.55
CA GLU A 802 33.24 -25.89 49.43
C GLU A 802 32.98 -24.91 50.59
N VAL A 803 31.71 -24.74 51.01
CA VAL A 803 31.35 -23.89 52.16
C VAL A 803 31.88 -24.45 53.47
N LEU A 804 31.80 -25.76 53.68
CA LEU A 804 32.35 -26.43 54.87
C LEU A 804 33.88 -26.34 54.92
N GLU A 805 34.56 -26.42 53.78
CA GLU A 805 36.00 -26.16 53.67
C GLU A 805 36.33 -24.71 54.07
N LEU A 806 35.56 -23.71 53.61
CA LEU A 806 35.75 -22.30 53.97
C LEU A 806 35.51 -22.03 55.46
N LYS A 807 34.69 -22.86 56.12
CA LYS A 807 34.48 -22.86 57.59
C LYS A 807 35.55 -23.65 58.36
N GLU A 808 36.49 -24.29 57.66
CA GLU A 808 37.49 -25.21 58.23
C GLU A 808 36.89 -26.46 58.89
N GLU A 809 35.67 -26.85 58.52
CA GLU A 809 34.98 -28.06 58.97
C GLU A 809 35.37 -29.27 58.10
N TRP A 810 36.66 -29.60 58.09
CA TRP A 810 37.27 -30.53 57.14
C TRP A 810 36.64 -31.93 57.11
N ASP A 811 36.29 -32.48 58.28
CA ASP A 811 35.68 -33.82 58.37
C ASP A 811 34.26 -33.83 57.79
N ALA A 812 33.50 -32.75 57.99
CA ALA A 812 32.17 -32.59 57.43
C ALA A 812 32.23 -32.38 55.91
N ALA A 813 33.20 -31.59 55.43
CA ALA A 813 33.45 -31.37 54.00
C ALA A 813 33.83 -32.68 53.29
N GLU A 814 34.71 -33.49 53.89
CA GLU A 814 35.10 -34.79 53.36
C GLU A 814 33.90 -35.74 53.26
N LEU A 815 33.07 -35.82 54.31
CA LEU A 815 31.85 -36.62 54.30
C LEU A 815 30.89 -36.15 53.20
N GLN A 816 30.75 -34.84 53.00
CA GLN A 816 29.88 -34.28 51.96
C GLN A 816 30.38 -34.61 50.54
N LEU A 817 31.70 -34.62 50.31
CA LEU A 817 32.28 -35.03 49.03
C LEU A 817 32.06 -36.53 48.74
N VAL A 818 32.05 -37.39 49.77
CA VAL A 818 31.67 -38.80 49.61
C VAL A 818 30.22 -38.92 49.15
N GLN A 819 29.30 -38.20 49.80
CA GLN A 819 27.88 -38.21 49.42
C GLN A 819 27.66 -37.63 48.02
N TYR A 820 28.43 -36.60 47.64
CA TYR A 820 28.45 -36.06 46.29
C TYR A 820 28.83 -37.12 45.24
N GLN A 821 29.89 -37.91 45.49
CA GLN A 821 30.30 -38.98 44.58
C GLN A 821 29.25 -40.09 44.44
N GLU A 822 28.55 -40.43 45.52
CA GLU A 822 27.43 -41.38 45.46
C GLU A 822 26.26 -40.83 44.63
N ALA A 823 25.94 -39.54 44.79
CA ALA A 823 24.91 -38.87 44.01
C ALA A 823 25.25 -38.80 42.50
N LEU A 824 26.51 -38.47 42.13
CA LEU A 824 26.97 -38.49 40.73
C LEU A 824 26.73 -39.87 40.08
N LYS A 825 27.06 -40.96 40.78
CA LYS A 825 26.86 -42.34 40.29
C LYS A 825 25.39 -42.68 40.12
N LYS A 826 24.53 -42.19 41.01
CA LYS A 826 23.09 -42.42 40.96
C LYS A 826 22.42 -41.71 39.78
N VAL A 827 22.82 -40.47 39.50
CA VAL A 827 22.28 -39.65 38.40
C VAL A 827 22.78 -40.13 37.04
N TRP A 828 24.09 -40.29 36.87
CA TRP A 828 24.70 -40.53 35.54
C TRP A 828 25.09 -41.99 35.28
N GLY A 829 25.06 -42.86 36.29
CA GLY A 829 25.52 -44.24 36.20
C GLY A 829 27.03 -44.38 36.44
N GLU A 830 27.45 -45.54 36.96
CA GLU A 830 28.82 -45.78 37.44
C GLU A 830 29.92 -45.62 36.37
N SER A 831 29.57 -45.78 35.09
CA SER A 831 30.51 -45.73 33.95
C SER A 831 30.54 -44.38 33.23
N HIS A 832 29.76 -43.39 33.67
CA HIS A 832 29.70 -42.10 33.00
C HIS A 832 30.92 -41.23 33.32
N ALA A 833 31.39 -40.45 32.34
CA ALA A 833 32.57 -39.59 32.49
C ALA A 833 32.43 -38.64 33.69
N ASN A 834 31.28 -38.00 33.86
CA ASN A 834 31.03 -37.10 35.01
C ASN A 834 31.07 -37.81 36.37
N ALA A 835 30.81 -39.12 36.45
CA ALA A 835 30.91 -39.90 37.68
C ALA A 835 32.35 -40.36 37.99
N THR A 836 33.27 -40.26 37.02
CA THR A 836 34.67 -40.68 37.13
C THR A 836 35.66 -39.51 37.15
N ILE A 837 35.33 -38.37 36.51
CA ILE A 837 36.20 -37.17 36.41
C ILE A 837 36.53 -36.55 37.77
N ASP A 838 35.63 -36.64 38.76
CA ASP A 838 35.73 -35.91 40.04
C ASP A 838 36.17 -36.79 41.23
N GLN A 839 36.80 -37.94 40.96
CA GLN A 839 37.29 -38.85 41.99
C GLN A 839 38.44 -38.25 42.83
N ASP A 840 39.18 -37.30 42.25
CA ASP A 840 40.37 -36.70 42.88
C ASP A 840 40.05 -35.61 43.92
N CYS A 841 38.81 -35.10 44.00
CA CYS A 841 38.48 -34.00 44.93
C CYS A 841 38.63 -34.36 46.42
N ILE A 842 38.34 -35.60 46.81
CA ILE A 842 38.57 -36.07 48.20
C ILE A 842 40.06 -36.12 48.50
N TYR A 843 40.87 -36.56 47.53
CA TYR A 843 42.32 -36.58 47.68
C TYR A 843 42.88 -35.16 47.78
N GLU A 844 42.44 -34.24 46.92
CA GLU A 844 42.83 -32.83 46.99
C GLU A 844 42.42 -32.16 48.31
N LEU A 845 41.24 -32.47 48.85
CA LEU A 845 40.79 -31.97 50.15
C LEU A 845 41.70 -32.50 51.27
N ARG A 846 42.03 -33.79 51.27
CA ARG A 846 42.96 -34.38 52.25
C ARG A 846 44.36 -33.76 52.18
N VAL A 847 44.86 -33.52 50.98
CA VAL A 847 46.14 -32.82 50.78
C VAL A 847 46.06 -31.39 51.34
N ARG A 848 44.97 -30.66 51.07
CA ARG A 848 44.76 -29.30 51.62
C ARG A 848 44.67 -29.29 53.14
N LYS A 849 43.94 -30.24 53.74
CA LYS A 849 43.85 -30.47 55.20
C LYS A 849 45.23 -30.72 55.82
N GLU A 850 46.09 -31.51 55.17
CA GLU A 850 47.46 -31.79 55.61
C GLU A 850 48.44 -30.61 55.37
N SER A 851 48.08 -29.67 54.49
CA SER A 851 48.91 -28.52 54.12
C SER A 851 48.70 -27.29 55.03
N VAL A 852 47.68 -27.27 55.88
CA VAL A 852 47.48 -26.21 56.88
C VAL A 852 48.47 -26.45 58.03
N PRO A 853 49.47 -25.58 58.25
CA PRO A 853 50.42 -25.78 59.34
C PRO A 853 49.70 -25.63 60.69
N PRO A 854 49.99 -26.49 61.68
CA PRO A 854 49.43 -26.32 63.02
C PRO A 854 49.86 -24.97 63.60
N ILE A 855 48.90 -24.21 64.12
CA ILE A 855 49.14 -22.96 64.85
C ILE A 855 49.88 -23.30 66.15
N SER A 856 51.21 -23.30 66.07
CA SER A 856 52.22 -23.07 67.12
C SER A 856 53.44 -23.96 66.92
N CYS A 857 54.54 -23.37 66.46
CA CYS A 857 55.86 -23.91 66.70
C CYS A 857 56.75 -22.76 67.16
N ALA A 858 57.01 -22.72 68.47
CA ALA A 858 57.70 -21.64 69.18
C ALA A 858 59.23 -21.55 68.91
N SER A 859 59.74 -22.15 67.83
CA SER A 859 61.19 -22.38 67.65
C SER A 859 61.80 -21.79 66.37
N CYS A 860 61.09 -20.96 65.61
CA CYS A 860 61.61 -20.39 64.36
C CYS A 860 61.95 -18.90 64.48
N MET A 861 62.93 -18.56 65.32
CA MET A 861 63.67 -17.28 65.22
C MET A 861 64.96 -17.52 64.41
N HIS A 862 65.27 -16.57 63.52
CA HIS A 862 66.46 -16.38 62.67
C HIS A 862 66.49 -17.03 61.25
N PRO A 863 66.57 -16.19 60.18
CA PRO A 863 66.71 -16.63 58.80
C PRO A 863 68.18 -16.65 58.37
N ALA A 864 68.91 -17.73 58.68
CA ALA A 864 70.24 -17.94 58.10
C ALA A 864 70.56 -19.38 57.69
N ASP A 865 69.84 -20.41 58.19
CA ASP A 865 70.20 -21.81 57.92
C ASP A 865 69.02 -22.67 57.41
N VAL A 866 68.35 -22.26 56.32
CA VAL A 866 67.34 -23.09 55.63
C VAL A 866 67.73 -23.33 54.17
N ALA A 867 68.91 -23.90 53.95
CA ALA A 867 69.32 -24.38 52.62
C ALA A 867 69.54 -25.91 52.56
N SER A 868 69.35 -26.66 53.66
CA SER A 868 69.67 -28.09 53.69
C SER A 868 68.57 -29.04 54.20
N ILE A 869 67.36 -28.57 54.50
CA ILE A 869 66.27 -29.47 54.92
C ILE A 869 64.96 -29.09 54.21
N CYS A 870 64.70 -29.82 53.12
CA CYS A 870 63.40 -30.14 52.49
C CYS A 870 63.43 -29.93 50.96
N PRO A 871 63.45 -31.01 50.14
CA PRO A 871 63.44 -30.91 48.68
C PRO A 871 62.12 -30.38 48.09
N LYS A 872 61.09 -30.11 48.90
CA LYS A 872 59.74 -29.71 48.44
C LYS A 872 59.51 -28.19 48.33
N SER A 873 60.44 -27.34 48.76
CA SER A 873 60.26 -25.87 48.66
C SER A 873 60.81 -25.24 47.39
N LYS A 874 61.66 -25.94 46.63
CA LYS A 874 62.26 -25.37 45.41
C LYS A 874 61.25 -25.25 44.26
N SER A 875 60.30 -26.17 44.14
CA SER A 875 59.24 -26.07 43.12
C SER A 875 58.21 -24.98 43.42
N ILE A 876 57.94 -24.70 44.70
CA ILE A 876 56.98 -23.68 45.14
C ILE A 876 57.59 -22.27 44.96
N CYS A 877 58.87 -22.09 45.30
CA CYS A 877 59.58 -20.83 45.06
C CYS A 877 59.83 -20.56 43.57
N ASP A 878 60.13 -21.60 42.76
CA ASP A 878 60.29 -21.46 41.31
C ASP A 878 58.95 -21.20 40.58
N PHE A 879 57.83 -21.69 41.12
CA PHE A 879 56.48 -21.38 40.63
C PHE A 879 56.08 -19.93 40.96
N ALA A 880 56.35 -19.46 42.17
CA ALA A 880 56.11 -18.06 42.56
C ALA A 880 56.99 -17.06 41.79
N ALA A 881 58.26 -17.40 41.53
CA ALA A 881 59.18 -16.55 40.76
C ALA A 881 58.87 -16.50 39.26
N ARG A 882 58.25 -17.56 38.69
CA ARG A 882 57.78 -17.55 37.28
C ARG A 882 56.41 -16.91 37.10
N ALA A 883 55.57 -16.90 38.12
CA ALA A 883 54.22 -16.32 38.05
C ALA A 883 54.18 -14.79 38.17
N PHE A 884 55.19 -14.12 38.77
CA PHE A 884 55.14 -12.67 39.03
C PHE A 884 56.47 -11.92 38.77
N GLY A 885 57.07 -12.11 37.60
CA GLY A 885 58.27 -11.38 37.17
C GLY A 885 57.98 -10.35 36.07
N ILE A 886 57.81 -9.08 36.46
CA ILE A 886 57.74 -7.85 35.65
C ILE A 886 56.34 -7.47 35.09
N LEU A 887 55.54 -6.76 35.91
CA LEU A 887 54.73 -5.57 35.55
C LEU A 887 54.04 -5.01 36.84
N PRO A 888 53.73 -3.70 36.91
CA PRO A 888 53.28 -3.03 38.14
C PRO A 888 51.82 -3.34 38.51
N PHE A 889 51.53 -3.21 39.81
CA PHE A 889 50.31 -3.61 40.54
C PHE A 889 48.97 -3.10 39.96
N SER A 890 48.99 -2.11 39.08
CA SER A 890 47.80 -1.59 38.40
C SER A 890 47.33 -2.41 37.19
N LEU A 891 48.11 -3.38 36.70
CA LEU A 891 47.71 -4.30 35.62
C LEU A 891 47.26 -5.69 36.10
N ALA A 892 47.56 -6.08 37.34
CA ALA A 892 47.23 -7.41 37.88
C ALA A 892 45.72 -7.61 38.12
N VAL A 893 44.98 -6.52 38.39
CA VAL A 893 43.52 -6.56 38.60
C VAL A 893 42.76 -6.75 37.27
N LEU A 894 43.36 -6.38 36.13
CA LEU A 894 42.75 -6.49 34.81
C LEU A 894 42.90 -7.89 34.17
N VAL A 895 43.91 -8.68 34.56
CA VAL A 895 44.13 -10.04 34.02
C VAL A 895 43.35 -11.11 34.79
N VAL A 896 43.12 -10.94 36.10
CA VAL A 896 42.30 -11.88 36.89
C VAL A 896 40.82 -11.84 36.49
N ALA A 897 40.32 -10.73 35.98
CA ALA A 897 38.94 -10.60 35.50
C ALA A 897 38.70 -11.17 34.08
N TYR A 898 39.75 -11.38 33.27
CA TYR A 898 39.62 -11.71 31.83
C TYR A 898 40.05 -13.12 31.42
N LEU A 899 40.68 -13.94 32.28
CA LEU A 899 41.15 -15.29 31.90
C LEU A 899 40.50 -16.48 32.62
N LEU A 900 39.60 -16.25 33.59
CA LEU A 900 38.85 -17.34 34.23
C LEU A 900 37.81 -18.07 33.33
N PRO A 901 37.33 -17.55 32.18
CA PRO A 901 36.43 -18.33 31.30
C PRO A 901 37.11 -19.27 30.29
N ILE A 902 38.44 -19.29 30.16
CA ILE A 902 39.11 -20.10 29.11
C ILE A 902 39.63 -21.45 29.65
N CYS A 903 39.66 -21.66 30.98
CA CYS A 903 40.11 -22.94 31.57
C CYS A 903 38.98 -23.90 31.98
N PHE A 904 37.72 -23.46 32.05
CA PHE A 904 36.56 -24.35 32.23
C PHE A 904 35.84 -24.53 30.90
N GLY A 905 36.38 -25.42 30.07
CA GLY A 905 35.71 -25.87 28.86
C GLY A 905 34.39 -26.54 29.20
N ILE A 906 33.29 -25.83 29.01
CA ILE A 906 31.94 -26.40 28.90
C ILE A 906 31.60 -26.34 27.41
N SER A 907 31.76 -27.46 26.72
CA SER A 907 31.16 -27.70 25.41
C SER A 907 29.89 -28.52 25.59
N SER A 908 28.80 -27.98 25.02
CA SER A 908 27.51 -28.63 24.67
C SER A 908 26.74 -29.36 25.78
#